data_AF-M2Z8Q4-F1
#
_entry.id   AF-M2Z8Q4-F1
#
_cell.length_a   1.000
_cell.length_b   1.000
_cell.length_c   1.000
_cell.angle_alpha   90.00
_cell.angle_beta   90.00
_cell.angle_gamma   90.00
#
_symmetry.space_group_name_H-M   'P 1'
#
loop_
_entity.id
_entity.type
_entity.pdbx_description
1 polymer ?
#
loop_
_entity_poly.entity_id
_entity_poly.type
_entity_poly.pdbx_seq_one_letter_code
_entity_poly.pdbx_strand_id
1 'polypeptide(L)'
;MESKAMTLLDSLPLLGALQAAILLGYLLLRRRVDFARTALELALLVSIALGLFAVPGGGNRLGLGAWGGLAWAVAIPAAAAFAYELLGIRLDRWVRLMGWLALGPVLMAAGAWFGPDGWLPVLQSCWLMVMGFGGLWLIGRRMGAVSALLQRPMGGTRLFAAGALAGILGVRGLVELAFLGSPAMAADAARWGAFGWFIGLSLLMLSLTRLYPETAETALELNDYESIDHFRRHLAHAVVFEEGGVGPLARASVLTTILTVLALLGWSAVTPVKEVAATSGQVVPSSQIRPIQHLEGGIVAEVLVREGQLVERGEVLLRLDPAQAVAELEQIKVREAGLELRSERLRAFAEGRGPDFSHAGGGMGDSQVSDQNTIFKAQEASRGAGVAVLATQIAQRRSEISQYEGQHAALGEQLKLVEREVRIREDLLAKGLNSQVSFLIIKRESERLKGERSRLLAQIRTSREALSEAESRLQDQRSKLAQDALTEMGTAGAELAQLRETRAKLEDRVQRLALVAPVRGIVQELSVASPGAVIPQGGLVTKIVPVDDTLLVENQIQPRDVGHVQPGQPVRIKVSSYDFARFGAVDGVLTQISPSTFLDEDKLPYYKGVVALAKSHVGDDPERNRILPGMTVQADVVTGEKTILQYLLKPIQLAASQAFRER
;
A
#
# COMPACT_ATOMS: atom_id res chain seq x y z
N MET A 1 -11.63 34.51 2.35
CA MET A 1 -12.88 35.04 2.91
C MET A 1 -13.77 33.87 3.29
N GLU A 2 -13.60 33.32 4.48
CA GLU A 2 -14.59 32.40 5.05
C GLU A 2 -15.61 33.23 5.83
N SER A 3 -16.83 33.27 5.33
CA SER A 3 -17.99 33.68 6.10
C SER A 3 -18.24 32.64 7.19
N LYS A 4 -17.49 32.70 8.31
CA LYS A 4 -17.80 31.93 9.51
C LYS A 4 -19.18 32.40 10.00
N ALA A 5 -20.18 31.57 9.74
CA ALA A 5 -21.53 31.76 10.25
C ALA A 5 -21.46 31.97 11.77
N MET A 6 -22.07 33.06 12.24
CA MET A 6 -22.13 33.42 13.64
C MET A 6 -22.81 32.27 14.40
N THR A 7 -22.09 31.61 15.31
CA THR A 7 -22.65 30.45 16.01
C THR A 7 -23.64 30.92 17.08
N LEU A 8 -24.66 30.10 17.40
CA LEU A 8 -25.66 30.42 18.43
C LEU A 8 -25.02 30.78 19.79
N LEU A 9 -23.88 30.17 20.11
CA LEU A 9 -23.08 30.48 21.31
C LEU A 9 -22.47 31.89 21.30
N ASP A 10 -22.13 32.42 20.12
CA ASP A 10 -21.60 33.77 19.99
C ASP A 10 -22.69 34.85 20.17
N SER A 11 -23.98 34.47 20.13
CA SER A 11 -25.14 35.37 20.30
C SER A 11 -25.69 35.44 21.74
N LEU A 12 -25.29 34.51 22.63
CA LEU A 12 -25.69 34.45 24.04
C LEU A 12 -25.39 35.73 24.86
N PRO A 13 -24.26 36.45 24.64
CA PRO A 13 -23.99 37.70 25.37
C PRO A 13 -25.03 38.79 25.07
N LEU A 14 -25.48 38.85 23.82
CA LEU A 14 -26.45 39.84 23.35
C LEU A 14 -27.83 39.57 23.95
N LEU A 15 -28.21 38.29 24.07
CA LEU A 15 -29.41 37.83 24.76
C LEU A 15 -29.38 38.16 26.26
N GLY A 16 -28.24 37.95 26.95
CA GLY A 16 -28.08 38.31 28.36
C GLY A 16 -28.17 39.81 28.62
N ALA A 17 -27.58 40.64 27.75
CA ALA A 17 -27.68 42.10 27.81
C ALA A 17 -29.11 42.60 27.55
N LEU A 18 -29.81 42.00 26.58
CA LEU A 18 -31.22 42.30 26.29
C LEU A 18 -32.10 41.97 27.51
N GLN A 19 -31.84 40.86 28.19
CA GLN A 19 -32.60 40.45 29.37
C GLN A 19 -32.34 41.37 30.58
N ALA A 20 -31.12 41.89 30.74
CA ALA A 20 -30.81 42.92 31.73
C ALA A 20 -31.50 44.26 31.41
N ALA A 21 -31.62 44.63 30.13
CA ALA A 21 -32.36 45.82 29.69
C ALA A 21 -33.88 45.68 29.91
N ILE A 22 -34.44 44.48 29.76
CA ILE A 22 -35.84 44.18 30.10
C ILE A 22 -36.06 44.32 31.62
N LEU A 23 -35.10 43.86 32.43
CA LEU A 23 -35.08 44.06 33.88
C LEU A 23 -35.02 45.55 34.28
N LEU A 24 -34.21 46.36 33.57
CA LEU A 24 -34.15 47.82 33.70
C LEU A 24 -35.51 48.46 33.41
N GLY A 25 -36.17 48.08 32.31
CA GLY A 25 -37.51 48.56 31.97
C GLY A 25 -38.56 48.20 33.03
N TYR A 26 -38.49 46.98 33.57
CA TYR A 26 -39.37 46.51 34.63
C TYR A 26 -39.22 47.31 35.94
N LEU A 27 -37.99 47.67 36.33
CA LEU A 27 -37.73 48.44 37.54
C LEU A 27 -38.05 49.93 37.38
N LEU A 28 -37.82 50.50 36.18
CA LEU A 28 -38.10 51.91 35.90
C LEU A 28 -39.60 52.23 35.84
N LEU A 29 -40.44 51.34 35.32
CA LEU A 29 -41.89 51.56 35.29
C LEU A 29 -42.55 51.52 36.69
N ARG A 30 -41.91 50.92 37.71
CA ARG A 30 -42.56 50.57 38.98
C ARG A 30 -42.29 51.54 40.16
N ARG A 31 -41.36 52.51 40.07
CA ARG A 31 -40.96 53.34 41.23
C ARG A 31 -41.03 54.86 40.95
N ARG A 32 -42.01 55.58 41.53
CA ARG A 32 -41.98 57.06 41.67
C ARG A 32 -41.22 57.48 42.95
N VAL A 33 -39.89 57.32 43.01
CA VAL A 33 -38.98 58.00 44.00
C VAL A 33 -37.54 58.04 43.45
N ASP A 34 -36.89 59.21 43.58
CA ASP A 34 -35.48 59.62 43.34
C ASP A 34 -34.64 58.85 42.31
N PHE A 35 -34.62 59.39 41.10
CA PHE A 35 -33.89 58.95 39.91
C PHE A 35 -32.38 58.72 40.15
N ALA A 36 -31.75 59.46 41.07
CA ALA A 36 -30.30 59.40 41.28
C ALA A 36 -29.82 58.13 41.99
N ARG A 37 -30.60 57.55 42.92
CA ARG A 37 -30.21 56.36 43.69
C ARG A 37 -30.36 55.07 42.88
N THR A 38 -31.47 54.92 42.18
CA THR A 38 -31.77 53.74 41.36
C THR A 38 -30.91 53.69 40.10
N ALA A 39 -30.57 54.84 39.50
CA ALA A 39 -29.61 54.90 38.40
C ALA A 39 -28.22 54.38 38.79
N LEU A 40 -27.82 54.53 40.04
CA LEU A 40 -26.50 54.11 40.54
C LEU A 40 -26.45 52.60 40.81
N GLU A 41 -27.52 52.02 41.37
CA GLU A 41 -27.69 50.56 41.51
C GLU A 41 -27.82 49.86 40.14
N LEU A 42 -28.41 50.53 39.15
CA LEU A 42 -28.55 50.02 37.79
C LEU A 42 -27.27 50.15 36.97
N ALA A 43 -26.55 51.28 37.09
CA ALA A 43 -25.23 51.45 36.49
C ALA A 43 -24.26 50.38 36.99
N LEU A 44 -24.40 49.95 38.25
CA LEU A 44 -23.67 48.82 38.81
C LEU A 44 -23.98 47.49 38.12
N LEU A 45 -25.25 47.10 38.03
CA LEU A 45 -25.62 45.81 37.43
C LEU A 45 -25.30 45.73 35.93
N VAL A 46 -25.52 46.83 35.20
CA VAL A 46 -25.19 46.95 33.78
C VAL A 46 -23.68 46.96 33.57
N SER A 47 -22.92 47.65 34.42
CA SER A 47 -21.46 47.65 34.36
C SER A 47 -20.85 46.30 34.73
N ILE A 48 -21.41 45.58 35.72
CA ILE A 48 -20.98 44.23 36.07
C ILE A 48 -21.28 43.27 34.92
N ALA A 49 -22.46 43.35 34.30
CA ALA A 49 -22.79 42.54 33.13
C ALA A 49 -21.82 42.82 31.97
N LEU A 50 -21.61 44.09 31.60
CA LEU A 50 -20.69 44.49 30.52
C LEU A 50 -19.23 44.08 30.82
N GLY A 51 -18.79 44.19 32.08
CA GLY A 51 -17.45 43.79 32.51
C GLY A 51 -17.22 42.28 32.51
N LEU A 52 -18.27 41.48 32.71
CA LEU A 52 -18.23 40.01 32.70
C LEU A 52 -18.20 39.42 31.29
N PHE A 53 -18.65 40.16 30.28
CA PHE A 53 -18.62 39.74 28.87
C PHE A 53 -17.36 40.19 28.11
N ALA A 54 -16.52 41.02 28.73
CA ALA A 54 -15.20 41.34 28.20
C ALA A 54 -14.22 40.18 28.46
N VAL A 55 -13.71 39.57 27.39
CA VAL A 55 -12.58 38.63 27.45
C VAL A 55 -11.29 39.45 27.51
N PRO A 56 -10.36 39.20 28.47
CA PRO A 56 -9.06 39.88 28.48
C PRO A 56 -8.35 39.67 27.13
N GLY A 57 -7.87 40.76 26.49
CA GLY A 57 -7.13 40.68 25.23
C GLY A 57 -7.91 40.23 23.98
N GLY A 58 -9.24 40.06 24.06
CA GLY A 58 -10.06 39.62 22.91
C GLY A 58 -10.23 40.69 21.84
N GLY A 59 -9.67 40.48 20.64
CA GLY A 59 -9.90 41.29 19.44
C GLY A 59 -11.39 41.39 19.12
N ASN A 60 -11.93 42.61 19.17
CA ASN A 60 -13.36 42.84 19.30
C ASN A 60 -14.02 43.08 17.93
N ARG A 61 -14.89 42.17 17.47
CA ARG A 61 -15.72 42.42 16.26
C ARG A 61 -16.83 43.46 16.49
N LEU A 62 -17.09 43.87 17.73
CA LEU A 62 -18.12 44.86 18.09
C LEU A 62 -17.56 46.11 18.80
N GLY A 63 -16.24 46.29 18.87
CA GLY A 63 -15.62 47.53 19.38
C GLY A 63 -15.75 47.82 20.88
N LEU A 64 -16.26 46.89 21.68
CA LEU A 64 -16.58 47.10 23.11
C LEU A 64 -15.41 46.86 24.10
N GLY A 65 -14.18 46.66 23.62
CA GLY A 65 -13.06 46.17 24.45
C GLY A 65 -12.57 47.21 25.45
N ALA A 66 -12.63 48.49 25.07
CA ALA A 66 -12.26 49.62 25.92
C ALA A 66 -13.23 49.85 27.10
N TRP A 67 -14.45 49.32 27.02
CA TRP A 67 -15.50 49.59 28.01
C TRP A 67 -15.43 48.68 29.24
N GLY A 68 -14.71 47.56 29.17
CA GLY A 68 -14.57 46.61 30.29
C GLY A 68 -13.87 47.21 31.51
N GLY A 69 -12.84 48.05 31.30
CA GLY A 69 -12.13 48.72 32.39
C GLY A 69 -12.93 49.87 33.02
N LEU A 70 -13.65 50.63 32.19
CA LEU A 70 -14.49 51.76 32.62
C LEU A 70 -15.72 51.32 33.43
N ALA A 71 -16.29 50.17 33.09
CA ALA A 71 -17.41 49.58 33.81
C ALA A 71 -17.06 49.27 35.29
N TRP A 72 -15.82 48.83 35.56
CA TRP A 72 -15.40 48.50 36.93
C TRP A 72 -15.10 49.71 37.81
N ALA A 73 -14.74 50.86 37.21
CA ALA A 73 -14.61 52.12 37.94
C ALA A 73 -15.94 52.60 38.56
N VAL A 74 -17.07 52.18 37.97
CA VAL A 74 -18.43 52.49 38.45
C VAL A 74 -18.98 51.37 39.33
N ALA A 75 -18.65 50.10 39.04
CA ALA A 75 -19.14 48.95 39.80
C ALA A 75 -18.58 48.87 41.23
N ILE A 76 -17.33 49.30 41.46
CA ILE A 76 -16.69 49.16 42.79
C ILE A 76 -17.28 50.13 43.83
N PRO A 77 -17.43 51.45 43.55
CA PRO A 77 -18.04 52.39 44.49
C PRO A 77 -19.49 52.05 44.80
N ALA A 78 -20.25 51.61 43.79
CA ALA A 78 -21.65 51.28 43.97
C ALA A 78 -21.84 49.94 44.72
N ALA A 79 -20.92 48.97 44.59
CA ALA A 79 -20.96 47.73 45.38
C ALA A 79 -20.69 48.00 46.86
N ALA A 80 -19.78 48.94 47.15
CA ALA A 80 -19.50 49.41 48.49
C ALA A 80 -20.70 50.17 49.11
N ALA A 81 -21.40 50.99 48.32
CA ALA A 81 -22.63 51.66 48.74
C ALA A 81 -23.77 50.66 49.01
N PHE A 82 -23.92 49.65 48.16
CA PHE A 82 -24.91 48.58 48.31
C PHE A 82 -24.66 47.72 49.56
N ALA A 83 -23.39 47.41 49.87
CA ALA A 83 -23.02 46.71 51.09
C ALA A 83 -23.23 47.55 52.37
N TYR A 84 -23.10 48.88 52.27
CA TYR A 84 -23.41 49.79 53.37
C TYR A 84 -24.92 49.81 53.68
N GLU A 85 -25.78 49.92 52.65
CA GLU A 85 -27.23 50.08 52.81
C GLU A 85 -27.98 48.78 53.08
N LEU A 86 -27.64 47.68 52.39
CA LEU A 86 -28.38 46.40 52.51
C LEU A 86 -27.92 45.55 53.70
N LEU A 87 -26.64 45.66 54.09
CA LEU A 87 -26.01 44.84 55.13
C LEU A 87 -25.60 45.63 56.39
N GLY A 88 -25.73 46.96 56.39
CA GLY A 88 -25.54 47.81 57.59
C GLY A 88 -24.08 47.92 58.08
N ILE A 89 -23.09 47.76 57.19
CA ILE A 89 -21.66 47.74 57.56
C ILE A 89 -21.11 49.18 57.58
N ARG A 90 -20.81 49.77 58.76
CA ARG A 90 -20.15 51.09 58.87
C ARG A 90 -18.71 51.05 58.34
N LEU A 91 -18.39 51.95 57.39
CA LEU A 91 -17.19 51.91 56.54
C LEU A 91 -16.08 52.92 56.94
N ASP A 92 -16.06 53.41 58.18
CA ASP A 92 -15.30 54.61 58.57
C ASP A 92 -13.75 54.48 58.55
N ARG A 93 -13.17 53.28 58.43
CA ARG A 93 -11.71 53.06 58.25
C ARG A 93 -11.27 52.58 56.87
N TRP A 94 -12.20 52.19 56.01
CA TRP A 94 -11.89 51.44 54.79
C TRP A 94 -11.88 52.27 53.51
N VAL A 95 -12.41 53.51 53.56
CA VAL A 95 -12.43 54.45 52.43
C VAL A 95 -11.02 54.78 51.91
N ARG A 96 -10.01 54.83 52.79
CA ARG A 96 -8.61 55.07 52.38
C ARG A 96 -7.97 53.89 51.65
N LEU A 97 -8.38 52.67 51.98
CA LEU A 97 -7.86 51.43 51.37
C LEU A 97 -8.53 51.16 50.02
N MET A 98 -9.82 51.48 49.91
CA MET A 98 -10.57 51.52 48.65
C MET A 98 -10.10 52.65 47.71
N GLY A 99 -9.68 53.80 48.26
CA GLY A 99 -9.09 54.89 47.47
C GLY A 99 -7.78 54.51 46.76
N TRP A 100 -6.94 53.68 47.39
CA TRP A 100 -5.74 53.11 46.74
C TRP A 100 -6.07 52.05 45.68
N LEU A 101 -7.20 51.36 45.83
CA LEU A 101 -7.70 50.40 44.84
C LEU A 101 -8.36 51.08 43.63
N ALA A 102 -8.86 52.31 43.77
CA ALA A 102 -9.41 53.10 42.66
C ALA A 102 -8.33 53.65 41.69
N LEU A 103 -7.04 53.54 42.04
CA LEU A 103 -5.92 54.00 41.21
C LEU A 103 -5.60 53.04 40.05
N GLY A 104 -5.99 51.76 40.18
CA GLY A 104 -5.88 50.75 39.11
C GLY A 104 -6.60 51.15 37.82
N PRO A 105 -7.90 51.51 37.84
CA PRO A 105 -8.63 51.91 36.64
C PRO A 105 -8.05 53.13 35.90
N VAL A 106 -7.43 54.07 36.61
CA VAL A 106 -6.77 55.26 36.01
C VAL A 106 -5.51 54.87 35.23
N LEU A 107 -4.74 53.89 35.72
CA LEU A 107 -3.62 53.29 34.97
C LEU A 107 -4.09 52.41 33.80
N MET A 108 -5.28 51.79 33.91
CA MET A 108 -5.84 50.94 32.84
C MET A 108 -6.40 51.75 31.66
N ALA A 109 -6.94 52.95 31.89
CA ALA A 109 -7.41 53.83 30.82
C ALA A 109 -6.26 54.29 29.89
N ALA A 110 -5.02 54.36 30.40
CA ALA A 110 -3.83 54.65 29.60
C ALA A 110 -3.40 53.49 28.68
N GLY A 111 -3.89 52.27 28.93
CA GLY A 111 -3.54 51.07 28.17
C GLY A 111 -4.27 50.91 26.82
N ALA A 112 -5.34 51.68 26.57
CA ALA A 112 -6.10 51.61 25.32
C ALA A 112 -5.32 52.06 24.07
N TRP A 113 -4.11 52.59 24.22
CA TRP A 113 -3.22 53.03 23.13
C TRP A 113 -2.17 52.00 22.70
N PHE A 114 -1.93 50.96 23.49
CA PHE A 114 -0.97 49.89 23.16
C PHE A 114 -1.75 48.59 22.90
N GLY A 115 -1.54 48.01 21.71
CA GLY A 115 -2.35 46.91 21.16
C GLY A 115 -2.44 45.62 21.99
N PRO A 116 -3.27 44.66 21.54
CA PRO A 116 -3.74 43.51 22.32
C PRO A 116 -2.66 42.50 22.77
N ASP A 117 -1.44 42.57 22.25
CA ASP A 117 -0.39 41.56 22.43
C ASP A 117 0.64 41.90 23.53
N GLY A 118 0.37 42.91 24.36
CA GLY A 118 1.25 43.32 25.47
C GLY A 118 1.15 42.46 26.74
N TRP A 119 2.03 42.68 27.71
CA TRP A 119 2.01 42.09 29.07
C TRP A 119 0.91 42.69 29.98
N LEU A 120 0.23 43.74 29.51
CA LEU A 120 -0.80 44.49 30.22
C LEU A 120 -2.08 43.70 30.54
N PRO A 121 -2.63 42.84 29.66
CA PRO A 121 -3.80 42.01 29.93
C PRO A 121 -3.53 40.96 31.03
N VAL A 122 -2.29 40.49 31.14
CA VAL A 122 -1.87 39.56 32.20
C VAL A 122 -1.90 40.27 33.56
N LEU A 123 -1.40 41.50 33.62
CA LEU A 123 -1.50 42.37 34.80
C LEU A 123 -2.96 42.70 35.16
N GLN A 124 -3.82 42.89 34.15
CA GLN A 124 -5.26 43.09 34.32
C GLN A 124 -5.94 41.90 34.99
N SER A 125 -5.71 40.69 34.49
CA SER A 125 -6.26 39.47 35.09
C SER A 125 -5.70 39.22 36.49
N CYS A 126 -4.42 39.49 36.74
CA CYS A 126 -3.84 39.40 38.09
C CYS A 126 -4.48 40.39 39.08
N TRP A 127 -4.75 41.63 38.67
CA TRP A 127 -5.36 42.64 39.53
C TRP A 127 -6.83 42.33 39.84
N LEU A 128 -7.59 41.89 38.82
CA LEU A 128 -8.97 41.43 38.98
C LEU A 128 -9.07 40.18 39.87
N MET A 129 -8.09 39.28 39.81
CA MET A 129 -7.99 38.11 40.70
C MET A 129 -7.80 38.52 42.16
N VAL A 130 -6.93 39.49 42.45
CA VAL A 130 -6.73 40.02 43.82
C VAL A 130 -8.02 40.65 44.35
N MET A 131 -8.79 41.35 43.51
CA MET A 131 -10.08 41.93 43.89
C MET A 131 -11.17 40.87 44.08
N GLY A 132 -11.24 39.88 43.19
CA GLY A 132 -12.19 38.77 43.28
C GLY A 132 -11.96 37.91 44.51
N PHE A 133 -10.71 37.52 44.78
CA PHE A 133 -10.35 36.78 45.99
C PHE A 133 -10.46 37.64 47.25
N GLY A 134 -10.09 38.92 47.19
CA GLY A 134 -10.26 39.85 48.32
C GLY A 134 -11.71 40.03 48.71
N GLY A 135 -12.62 40.12 47.72
CA GLY A 135 -14.07 40.16 47.92
C GLY A 135 -14.62 38.85 48.50
N LEU A 136 -14.23 37.70 47.93
CA LEU A 136 -14.63 36.38 48.44
C LEU A 136 -14.11 36.14 49.87
N TRP A 137 -12.89 36.60 50.16
CA TRP A 137 -12.26 36.50 51.48
C TRP A 137 -12.93 37.43 52.50
N LEU A 138 -13.35 38.63 52.10
CA LEU A 138 -14.14 39.54 52.95
C LEU A 138 -15.52 38.97 53.28
N ILE A 139 -16.18 38.36 52.30
CA ILE A 139 -17.47 37.67 52.48
C ILE A 139 -17.29 36.45 53.39
N GLY A 140 -16.24 35.66 53.17
CA GLY A 140 -15.91 34.46 53.96
C GLY A 140 -15.50 34.77 55.40
N ARG A 141 -14.68 35.81 55.64
CA ARG A 141 -14.19 36.18 56.97
C ARG A 141 -15.29 36.70 57.90
N ARG A 142 -16.45 37.11 57.35
CA ARG A 142 -17.64 37.46 58.12
C ARG A 142 -18.76 36.41 58.09
N MET A 143 -18.58 35.23 57.47
CA MET A 143 -19.56 34.14 57.62
C MET A 143 -19.73 33.70 59.09
N GLY A 144 -18.72 33.87 59.95
CA GLY A 144 -18.88 33.70 61.40
C GLY A 144 -19.82 34.72 62.08
N ALA A 145 -20.10 35.86 61.44
CA ALA A 145 -21.10 36.84 61.88
C ALA A 145 -22.48 36.62 61.21
N VAL A 146 -22.56 35.76 60.18
CA VAL A 146 -23.83 35.39 59.51
C VAL A 146 -24.65 34.43 60.38
N SER A 147 -24.01 33.61 61.23
CA SER A 147 -24.72 32.81 62.24
C SER A 147 -25.43 33.66 63.30
N ALA A 148 -24.90 34.85 63.64
CA ALA A 148 -25.55 35.81 64.53
C ALA A 148 -26.68 36.60 63.85
N LEU A 149 -26.70 36.67 62.51
CA LEU A 149 -27.74 37.30 61.71
C LEU A 149 -28.91 36.36 61.36
N LEU A 150 -28.69 35.04 61.45
CA LEU A 150 -29.72 33.99 61.27
C LEU A 150 -30.79 33.96 62.38
N GLN A 151 -30.63 34.75 63.45
CA GLN A 151 -31.62 34.86 64.55
C GLN A 151 -32.60 36.04 64.39
N ARG A 152 -32.51 36.85 63.33
CA ARG A 152 -33.54 37.86 62.98
C ARG A 152 -34.42 37.32 61.84
N PRO A 153 -35.74 37.58 61.84
CA PRO A 153 -36.63 37.10 60.79
C PRO A 153 -36.34 37.86 59.49
N MET A 154 -35.45 37.34 58.65
CA MET A 154 -35.30 37.76 57.27
C MET A 154 -35.91 36.67 56.37
N GLY A 155 -36.84 37.06 55.49
CA GLY A 155 -37.47 36.16 54.53
C GLY A 155 -36.44 35.52 53.58
N GLY A 156 -36.61 34.22 53.30
CA GLY A 156 -35.66 33.40 52.52
C GLY A 156 -35.30 33.92 51.12
N THR A 157 -36.04 34.90 50.60
CA THR A 157 -35.78 35.56 49.31
C THR A 157 -34.49 36.39 49.27
N ARG A 158 -34.05 36.97 50.40
CA ARG A 158 -32.78 37.71 50.47
C ARG A 158 -31.55 36.80 50.44
N LEU A 159 -31.69 35.58 50.99
CA LEU A 159 -30.66 34.54 50.95
C LEU A 159 -30.44 34.03 49.51
N PHE A 160 -31.52 33.88 48.74
CA PHE A 160 -31.45 33.47 47.33
C PHE A 160 -30.78 34.52 46.44
N ALA A 161 -31.07 35.81 46.65
CA ALA A 161 -30.40 36.89 45.91
C ALA A 161 -28.90 36.96 46.21
N ALA A 162 -28.51 36.79 47.48
CA ALA A 162 -27.11 36.71 47.88
C ALA A 162 -26.40 35.46 47.32
N GLY A 163 -27.07 34.31 47.30
CA GLY A 163 -26.55 33.07 46.71
C GLY A 163 -26.36 33.16 45.18
N ALA A 164 -27.30 33.79 44.47
CA ALA A 164 -27.19 34.02 43.03
C ALA A 164 -26.00 34.93 42.69
N LEU A 165 -25.80 36.02 43.45
CA LEU A 165 -24.65 36.92 43.31
C LEU A 165 -23.32 36.23 43.60
N ALA A 166 -23.27 35.38 44.64
CA ALA A 166 -22.07 34.60 44.96
C ALA A 166 -21.72 33.59 43.87
N GLY A 167 -22.71 32.88 43.30
CA GLY A 167 -22.52 31.96 42.19
C GLY A 167 -22.02 32.65 40.92
N ILE A 168 -22.59 33.82 40.63
CA ILE A 168 -22.17 34.70 39.52
C ILE A 168 -20.69 35.10 39.63
N LEU A 169 -20.26 35.55 40.81
CA LEU A 169 -18.86 35.97 41.04
C LEU A 169 -17.90 34.78 41.01
N GLY A 170 -18.33 33.61 41.48
CA GLY A 170 -17.54 32.38 41.45
C GLY A 170 -17.27 31.86 40.03
N VAL A 171 -18.27 31.92 39.14
CA VAL A 171 -18.12 31.50 37.73
C VAL A 171 -17.10 32.38 37.00
N ARG A 172 -17.05 33.69 37.27
CA ARG A 172 -16.02 34.57 36.66
C ARG A 172 -14.62 34.28 37.16
N GLY A 173 -14.46 33.96 38.45
CA GLY A 173 -13.16 33.55 38.99
C GLY A 173 -12.57 32.34 38.25
N LEU A 174 -13.44 31.40 37.84
CA LEU A 174 -13.04 30.23 37.05
C LEU A 174 -12.67 30.57 35.59
N VAL A 175 -13.37 31.52 34.97
CA VAL A 175 -13.07 31.97 33.60
C VAL A 175 -11.71 32.68 33.53
N GLU A 176 -11.37 33.50 34.52
CA GLU A 176 -10.06 34.18 34.58
C GLU A 176 -8.91 33.18 34.87
N LEU A 177 -9.16 32.16 35.70
CA LEU A 177 -8.21 31.06 35.89
C LEU A 177 -7.96 30.26 34.59
N ALA A 178 -9.00 30.05 33.79
CA ALA A 178 -8.87 29.38 32.49
C ALA A 178 -8.05 30.23 31.48
N PHE A 179 -8.11 31.56 31.56
CA PHE A 179 -7.32 32.47 30.72
C PHE A 179 -5.81 32.39 30.97
N LEU A 180 -5.40 32.16 32.21
CA LEU A 180 -3.99 31.91 32.55
C LEU A 180 -3.45 30.58 31.98
N GLY A 181 -4.34 29.62 31.68
CA GLY A 181 -3.97 28.32 31.11
C GLY A 181 -3.88 28.34 29.57
N SER A 182 -4.90 28.83 28.88
CA SER A 182 -4.82 29.15 27.45
C SER A 182 -5.95 30.09 26.99
N PRO A 183 -5.72 30.98 26.00
CA PRO A 183 -6.75 31.90 25.49
C PRO A 183 -7.95 31.16 24.86
N ALA A 184 -7.72 30.00 24.26
CA ALA A 184 -8.77 29.17 23.66
C ALA A 184 -9.67 28.52 24.71
N MET A 185 -9.11 27.98 25.81
CA MET A 185 -9.91 27.49 26.93
C MET A 185 -10.74 28.59 27.58
N ALA A 186 -10.21 29.82 27.63
CA ALA A 186 -10.93 30.94 28.20
C ALA A 186 -12.13 31.35 27.34
N ALA A 187 -12.02 31.27 26.02
CA ALA A 187 -13.12 31.55 25.11
C ALA A 187 -14.27 30.55 25.30
N ASP A 188 -13.95 29.26 25.45
CA ASP A 188 -14.97 28.24 25.71
C ASP A 188 -15.51 28.30 27.14
N ALA A 189 -14.68 28.57 28.15
CA ALA A 189 -15.14 28.79 29.52
C ALA A 189 -16.05 30.02 29.64
N ALA A 190 -15.75 31.10 28.91
CA ALA A 190 -16.59 32.30 28.86
C ALA A 190 -17.96 32.03 28.23
N ARG A 191 -18.02 31.16 27.20
CA ARG A 191 -19.28 30.72 26.58
C ARG A 191 -20.18 29.96 27.55
N TRP A 192 -19.61 29.05 28.33
CA TRP A 192 -20.36 28.33 29.38
C TRP A 192 -20.72 29.23 30.57
N GLY A 193 -19.86 30.19 30.91
CA GLY A 193 -20.15 31.22 31.91
C GLY A 193 -21.33 32.11 31.52
N ALA A 194 -21.45 32.47 30.25
CA ALA A 194 -22.58 33.23 29.71
C ALA A 194 -23.91 32.48 29.87
N PHE A 195 -23.91 31.15 29.69
CA PHE A 195 -25.08 30.30 29.90
C PHE A 195 -25.47 30.24 31.39
N GLY A 196 -24.49 30.08 32.30
CA GLY A 196 -24.73 30.13 33.74
C GLY A 196 -25.28 31.48 34.21
N TRP A 197 -24.81 32.58 33.63
CA TRP A 197 -25.32 33.93 33.89
C TRP A 197 -26.77 34.10 33.43
N PHE A 198 -27.12 33.65 32.22
CA PHE A 198 -28.49 33.70 31.71
C PHE A 198 -29.48 32.97 32.64
N ILE A 199 -29.08 31.80 33.15
CA ILE A 199 -29.88 31.05 34.13
C ILE A 199 -29.95 31.80 35.47
N GLY A 200 -28.84 32.35 35.96
CA GLY A 200 -28.80 33.11 37.21
C GLY A 200 -29.65 34.37 37.17
N LEU A 201 -29.62 35.13 36.06
CA LEU A 201 -30.45 36.30 35.84
C LEU A 201 -31.93 35.93 35.74
N SER A 202 -32.24 34.81 35.08
CA SER A 202 -33.61 34.28 34.98
C SER A 202 -34.16 33.87 36.36
N LEU A 203 -33.34 33.23 37.21
CA LEU A 203 -33.69 32.89 38.58
C LEU A 203 -33.85 34.14 39.47
N LEU A 204 -32.99 35.16 39.27
CA LEU A 204 -33.10 36.44 39.98
C LEU A 204 -34.37 37.20 39.57
N MET A 205 -34.75 37.17 38.29
CA MET A 205 -36.02 37.70 37.79
C MET A 205 -37.21 36.99 38.45
N LEU A 206 -37.18 35.66 38.50
CA LEU A 206 -38.21 34.85 39.17
C LEU A 206 -38.33 35.19 40.68
N SER A 207 -37.19 35.41 41.35
CA SER A 207 -37.13 35.82 42.75
C SER A 207 -37.70 37.23 42.98
N LEU A 208 -37.32 38.19 42.13
CA LEU A 208 -37.81 39.57 42.19
C LEU A 208 -39.32 39.66 41.93
N THR A 209 -39.86 38.84 41.02
CA THR A 209 -41.31 38.76 40.80
C THR A 209 -42.09 38.19 42.00
N ARG A 210 -41.45 37.41 42.88
CA ARG A 210 -42.06 36.92 44.14
C ARG A 210 -41.93 37.89 45.33
N LEU A 211 -41.05 38.89 45.23
CA LEU A 211 -40.74 39.82 46.32
C LEU A 211 -41.75 40.97 46.47
N TYR A 212 -42.63 41.19 45.49
CA TYR A 212 -43.59 42.29 45.51
C TYR A 212 -44.97 41.86 44.98
N PRO A 213 -45.97 41.60 45.85
CA PRO A 213 -47.37 41.53 45.41
C PRO A 213 -47.81 42.87 44.78
N GLU A 214 -48.77 42.80 43.86
CA GLU A 214 -49.10 43.87 42.90
C GLU A 214 -50.03 44.99 43.42
N THR A 215 -50.45 45.01 44.70
CA THR A 215 -51.37 46.06 45.19
C THR A 215 -50.88 46.74 46.47
N ALA A 216 -50.69 48.06 46.39
CA ALA A 216 -50.21 48.93 47.46
C ALA A 216 -51.27 49.99 47.83
N GLU A 217 -52.51 49.58 48.11
CA GLU A 217 -53.63 50.53 48.31
C GLU A 217 -54.52 50.35 49.54
N THR A 218 -54.11 49.59 50.57
CA THR A 218 -54.78 49.65 51.89
C THR A 218 -53.78 49.60 53.03
N ALA A 219 -52.95 50.64 53.12
CA ALA A 219 -52.22 51.00 54.32
C ALA A 219 -52.55 52.46 54.67
N LEU A 220 -53.77 52.68 55.17
CA LEU A 220 -54.17 53.78 56.07
C LEU A 220 -55.69 53.75 56.20
N GLU A 221 -56.16 53.32 57.37
CA GLU A 221 -57.30 53.84 58.14
C GLU A 221 -58.02 52.74 58.91
N LEU A 222 -58.37 53.10 60.15
CA LEU A 222 -59.22 52.42 61.12
C LEU A 222 -58.54 51.37 62.02
N ASN A 223 -57.97 51.97 63.08
CA ASN A 223 -57.94 51.51 64.46
C ASN A 223 -59.14 50.65 64.89
N ASP A 224 -58.89 49.76 65.87
CA ASP A 224 -59.84 48.96 66.66
C ASP A 224 -60.65 47.86 65.96
N TYR A 225 -60.26 46.60 66.13
CA TYR A 225 -60.89 45.68 67.10
C TYR A 225 -60.22 44.30 67.02
N GLU A 226 -59.93 43.76 68.20
CA GLU A 226 -59.48 42.39 68.38
C GLU A 226 -60.53 41.37 67.92
N SER A 227 -60.00 40.24 67.42
CA SER A 227 -60.63 38.92 67.25
C SER A 227 -61.32 38.59 65.91
N ILE A 228 -60.94 37.40 65.41
CA ILE A 228 -61.56 36.54 64.39
C ILE A 228 -60.93 36.59 62.97
N ASP A 229 -60.22 35.50 62.63
CA ASP A 229 -60.12 34.82 61.30
C ASP A 229 -58.70 34.48 60.79
N HIS A 230 -58.19 33.31 61.23
CA HIS A 230 -57.15 32.56 60.52
C HIS A 230 -57.72 31.82 59.28
N PHE A 231 -59.04 31.63 59.21
CA PHE A 231 -59.70 30.81 58.19
C PHE A 231 -59.93 31.56 56.86
N ARG A 232 -60.20 32.88 56.90
CA ARG A 232 -60.33 33.72 55.67
C ARG A 232 -59.02 33.89 54.89
N ARG A 233 -57.86 33.77 55.55
CA ARG A 233 -56.54 33.91 54.90
C ARG A 233 -56.25 32.81 53.87
N HIS A 234 -56.80 31.60 54.02
CA HIS A 234 -56.52 30.50 53.09
C HIS A 234 -57.45 30.48 51.87
N LEU A 235 -58.68 31.00 52.00
CA LEU A 235 -59.64 31.06 50.88
C LEU A 235 -59.29 32.15 49.86
N ALA A 236 -58.63 33.24 50.27
CA ALA A 236 -58.19 34.29 49.36
C ALA A 236 -57.01 33.88 48.45
N HIS A 237 -56.18 32.92 48.86
CA HIS A 237 -55.02 32.50 48.06
C HIS A 237 -55.36 31.53 46.92
N ALA A 238 -56.42 30.74 47.04
CA ALA A 238 -56.84 29.81 46.00
C ALA A 238 -57.50 30.52 44.80
N VAL A 239 -58.31 31.56 45.06
CA VAL A 239 -59.04 32.32 44.02
C VAL A 239 -58.11 33.24 43.21
N VAL A 240 -57.05 33.78 43.82
CA VAL A 240 -56.08 34.66 43.12
C VAL A 240 -55.21 33.92 42.10
N PHE A 241 -55.01 32.60 42.25
CA PHE A 241 -54.26 31.80 41.27
C PHE A 241 -55.13 31.32 40.09
N GLU A 242 -56.45 31.26 40.23
CA GLU A 242 -57.36 30.87 39.15
C GLU A 242 -57.73 32.05 38.23
N GLU A 243 -57.82 33.28 38.75
CA GLU A 243 -58.21 34.46 37.96
C GLU A 243 -57.01 35.28 37.41
N GLY A 244 -55.78 35.03 37.91
CA GLY A 244 -54.55 35.64 37.41
C GLY A 244 -53.95 34.89 36.22
N GLY A 245 -54.54 35.03 35.02
CA GLY A 245 -54.03 34.39 33.81
C GLY A 245 -52.53 34.61 33.58
N VAL A 246 -51.82 33.57 33.10
CA VAL A 246 -50.37 33.58 32.86
C VAL A 246 -49.98 34.79 32.00
N GLY A 247 -49.23 35.73 32.58
CA GLY A 247 -48.88 36.99 31.93
C GLY A 247 -48.12 36.79 30.60
N PRO A 248 -48.26 37.72 29.64
CA PRO A 248 -47.73 37.57 28.27
C PRO A 248 -46.21 37.37 28.22
N LEU A 249 -45.47 37.86 29.20
CA LEU A 249 -44.01 37.74 29.31
C LEU A 249 -43.54 36.34 29.74
N ALA A 250 -44.28 35.67 30.63
CA ALA A 250 -43.99 34.28 31.01
C ALA A 250 -44.25 33.32 29.84
N ARG A 251 -45.27 33.63 29.01
CA ARG A 251 -45.51 32.90 27.76
C ARG A 251 -44.37 33.12 26.76
N ALA A 252 -43.86 34.35 26.62
CA ALA A 252 -42.78 34.67 25.69
C ALA A 252 -41.46 33.96 26.02
N SER A 253 -41.05 33.91 27.30
CA SER A 253 -39.81 33.24 27.70
C SER A 253 -39.87 31.71 27.52
N VAL A 254 -41.02 31.11 27.78
CA VAL A 254 -41.28 29.69 27.53
C VAL A 254 -41.23 29.40 26.03
N LEU A 255 -41.88 30.24 25.20
CA LEU A 255 -41.88 30.09 23.74
C LEU A 255 -40.47 30.20 23.13
N THR A 256 -39.66 31.18 23.54
CA THR A 256 -38.28 31.32 23.04
C THR A 256 -37.40 30.14 23.43
N THR A 257 -37.58 29.59 24.63
CA THR A 257 -36.83 28.41 25.09
C THR A 257 -37.21 27.18 24.25
N ILE A 258 -38.51 26.96 24.04
CA ILE A 258 -39.02 25.88 23.19
C ILE A 258 -38.46 26.00 21.77
N LEU A 259 -38.50 27.20 21.18
CA LEU A 259 -38.05 27.43 19.80
C LEU A 259 -36.54 27.17 19.63
N THR A 260 -35.73 27.52 20.63
CA THR A 260 -34.28 27.26 20.63
C THR A 260 -33.98 25.77 20.74
N VAL A 261 -34.69 25.04 21.60
CA VAL A 261 -34.55 23.59 21.74
C VAL A 261 -34.97 22.88 20.44
N LEU A 262 -36.08 23.30 19.83
CA LEU A 262 -36.53 22.75 18.56
C LEU A 262 -35.53 23.03 17.42
N ALA A 263 -34.90 24.21 17.39
CA ALA A 263 -33.87 24.52 16.40
C ALA A 263 -32.61 23.65 16.55
N LEU A 264 -32.14 23.40 17.78
CA LEU A 264 -31.01 22.50 18.04
C LEU A 264 -31.33 21.03 17.72
N LEU A 265 -32.55 20.59 18.01
CA LEU A 265 -33.01 19.24 17.65
C LEU A 265 -33.12 19.08 16.13
N GLY A 266 -33.65 20.09 15.42
CA GLY A 266 -33.71 20.10 13.96
C GLY A 266 -32.32 20.06 13.30
N TRP A 267 -31.38 20.87 13.78
CA TRP A 267 -30.01 20.88 13.26
C TRP A 267 -29.25 19.57 13.54
N SER A 268 -29.37 19.03 14.75
CA SER A 268 -28.71 17.77 15.12
C SER A 268 -29.28 16.55 14.38
N ALA A 269 -30.54 16.62 13.92
CA ALA A 269 -31.17 15.60 13.09
C ALA A 269 -30.67 15.60 11.63
N VAL A 270 -30.16 16.72 11.10
CA VAL A 270 -29.79 16.86 9.67
C VAL A 270 -28.27 16.83 9.46
N THR A 271 -27.46 17.10 10.48
CA THR A 271 -26.00 17.18 10.33
C THR A 271 -25.34 15.79 10.41
N PRO A 272 -24.77 15.25 9.31
CA PRO A 272 -24.10 13.96 9.32
C PRO A 272 -22.69 14.04 9.92
N VAL A 273 -22.29 12.98 10.62
CA VAL A 273 -20.97 12.76 11.19
C VAL A 273 -20.47 11.39 10.70
N LYS A 274 -19.24 11.35 10.19
CA LYS A 274 -18.64 10.11 9.66
C LYS A 274 -18.24 9.18 10.80
N GLU A 275 -18.63 7.91 10.67
CA GLU A 275 -18.16 6.83 11.53
C GLU A 275 -16.93 6.21 10.88
N VAL A 276 -15.84 6.12 11.63
CA VAL A 276 -14.57 5.59 11.15
C VAL A 276 -14.10 4.44 12.04
N ALA A 277 -13.64 3.36 11.43
CA ALA A 277 -12.88 2.32 12.09
C ALA A 277 -11.39 2.65 11.94
N ALA A 278 -10.75 3.02 13.05
CA ALA A 278 -9.32 3.30 13.08
C ALA A 278 -8.55 1.98 13.08
N THR A 279 -7.72 1.77 12.06
CA THR A 279 -6.92 0.56 11.89
C THR A 279 -5.44 0.92 11.74
N SER A 280 -4.54 0.12 12.29
CA SER A 280 -3.10 0.25 12.12
C SER A 280 -2.63 -0.63 10.98
N GLY A 281 -1.59 -0.23 10.24
CA GLY A 281 -1.09 -1.00 9.13
C GLY A 281 0.31 -0.60 8.68
N GLN A 282 0.77 -1.27 7.64
CA GLN A 282 2.06 -0.99 7.01
C GLN A 282 1.94 -0.95 5.49
N VAL A 283 2.79 -0.15 4.86
CA VAL A 283 2.86 -0.06 3.40
C VAL A 283 3.59 -1.28 2.86
N VAL A 284 2.95 -2.03 1.99
CA VAL A 284 3.50 -3.17 1.28
C VAL A 284 3.46 -2.91 -0.24
N PRO A 285 4.47 -3.36 -1.01
CA PRO A 285 4.40 -3.28 -2.47
C PRO A 285 3.22 -4.13 -2.96
N SER A 286 2.50 -3.71 -4.01
CA SER A 286 1.45 -4.57 -4.59
C SER A 286 2.02 -5.86 -5.16
N SER A 287 3.26 -5.83 -5.65
CA SER A 287 3.95 -7.00 -6.13
C SER A 287 4.68 -7.72 -5.02
N GLN A 288 4.62 -9.06 -5.08
CA GLN A 288 5.39 -9.91 -4.18
C GLN A 288 6.88 -9.68 -4.37
N ILE A 289 7.61 -9.70 -3.25
CA ILE A 289 9.08 -9.67 -3.23
C ILE A 289 9.58 -10.84 -4.10
N ARG A 290 10.47 -10.55 -5.06
CA ARG A 290 11.00 -11.57 -5.97
C ARG A 290 12.31 -12.14 -5.41
N PRO A 291 12.32 -13.40 -4.93
CA PRO A 291 13.57 -14.06 -4.57
C PRO A 291 14.35 -14.36 -5.85
N ILE A 292 15.59 -13.88 -5.89
CA ILE A 292 16.53 -14.18 -6.96
C ILE A 292 17.40 -15.34 -6.47
N GLN A 293 17.30 -16.46 -7.18
CA GLN A 293 18.02 -17.69 -6.90
C GLN A 293 18.83 -18.09 -8.12
N HIS A 294 19.91 -18.83 -7.91
CA HIS A 294 20.70 -19.39 -9.01
C HIS A 294 20.42 -20.89 -9.14
N LEU A 295 20.06 -21.35 -10.34
CA LEU A 295 19.66 -22.74 -10.57
C LEU A 295 20.80 -23.72 -10.26
N GLU A 296 22.01 -23.49 -10.77
CA GLU A 296 23.14 -24.44 -10.62
C GLU A 296 23.99 -24.23 -9.36
N GLY A 297 24.06 -23.02 -8.82
CA GLY A 297 25.06 -22.65 -7.81
C GLY A 297 26.46 -22.45 -8.39
N GLY A 298 27.41 -22.09 -7.55
CA GLY A 298 28.80 -21.85 -7.95
C GLY A 298 29.57 -20.94 -6.99
N ILE A 299 30.83 -20.65 -7.32
CA ILE A 299 31.69 -19.73 -6.57
C ILE A 299 31.44 -18.32 -7.10
N VAL A 300 31.19 -17.36 -6.20
CA VAL A 300 31.02 -15.95 -6.58
C VAL A 300 32.36 -15.34 -6.96
N ALA A 301 32.47 -14.84 -8.19
CA ALA A 301 33.64 -14.09 -8.65
C ALA A 301 33.56 -12.63 -8.22
N GLU A 302 32.42 -11.99 -8.43
CA GLU A 302 32.17 -10.59 -8.10
C GLU A 302 30.71 -10.33 -7.73
N VAL A 303 30.49 -9.43 -6.76
CA VAL A 303 29.18 -8.91 -6.38
C VAL A 303 29.13 -7.45 -6.80
N LEU A 304 28.20 -7.09 -7.67
CA LEU A 304 28.12 -5.76 -8.32
C LEU A 304 27.11 -4.82 -7.65
N VAL A 305 26.26 -5.35 -6.76
CA VAL A 305 25.19 -4.60 -6.08
C VAL A 305 25.34 -4.60 -4.58
N ARG A 306 24.69 -3.63 -3.93
CA ARG A 306 24.65 -3.48 -2.45
C ARG A 306 23.22 -3.52 -1.94
N GLU A 307 23.06 -3.83 -0.66
CA GLU A 307 21.76 -3.76 0.00
C GLU A 307 21.24 -2.32 0.00
N GLY A 308 19.96 -2.14 -0.29
CA GLY A 308 19.31 -0.83 -0.45
C GLY A 308 19.56 -0.15 -1.80
N GLN A 309 20.35 -0.74 -2.70
CA GLN A 309 20.58 -0.18 -4.04
C GLN A 309 19.35 -0.39 -4.94
N LEU A 310 18.99 0.66 -5.70
CA LEU A 310 18.03 0.56 -6.80
C LEU A 310 18.72 -0.09 -8.00
N VAL A 311 18.13 -1.16 -8.53
CA VAL A 311 18.59 -1.88 -9.72
C VAL A 311 17.57 -1.79 -10.83
N GLU A 312 18.05 -1.70 -12.07
CA GLU A 312 17.22 -1.69 -13.27
C GLU A 312 17.01 -3.12 -13.81
N ARG A 313 15.95 -3.32 -14.61
CA ARG A 313 15.70 -4.62 -15.24
C ARG A 313 16.85 -4.99 -16.20
N GLY A 314 17.43 -6.16 -16.01
CA GLY A 314 18.56 -6.67 -16.79
C GLY A 314 19.93 -6.27 -16.23
N GLU A 315 19.99 -5.45 -15.18
CA GLU A 315 21.24 -5.11 -14.52
C GLU A 315 21.86 -6.35 -13.85
N VAL A 316 23.18 -6.53 -14.02
CA VAL A 316 23.91 -7.66 -13.46
C VAL A 316 24.11 -7.44 -11.96
N LEU A 317 23.63 -8.39 -11.16
CA LEU A 317 23.70 -8.36 -9.70
C LEU A 317 25.01 -8.96 -9.19
N LEU A 318 25.40 -10.11 -9.76
CA LEU A 318 26.65 -10.80 -9.44
C LEU A 318 27.12 -11.62 -10.64
N ARG A 319 28.40 -11.99 -10.63
CA ARG A 319 28.96 -13.00 -11.54
C ARG A 319 29.59 -14.15 -10.77
N LEU A 320 29.31 -15.35 -11.23
CA LEU A 320 29.97 -16.57 -10.79
C LEU A 320 31.28 -16.81 -11.56
N ASP A 321 32.18 -17.60 -10.99
CA ASP A 321 33.43 -18.00 -11.63
C ASP A 321 33.16 -18.81 -12.92
N PRO A 322 33.58 -18.30 -14.10
CA PRO A 322 33.34 -18.97 -15.36
C PRO A 322 34.26 -20.16 -15.64
N ALA A 323 35.35 -20.35 -14.88
CA ALA A 323 36.44 -21.24 -15.26
C ALA A 323 35.96 -22.67 -15.59
N GLN A 324 35.12 -23.26 -14.74
CA GLN A 324 34.63 -24.63 -14.95
C GLN A 324 33.63 -24.73 -16.10
N ALA A 325 32.63 -23.86 -16.13
CA ALA A 325 31.58 -23.91 -17.15
C ALA A 325 32.11 -23.58 -18.56
N VAL A 326 33.06 -22.64 -18.67
CA VAL A 326 33.71 -22.32 -19.94
C VAL A 326 34.63 -23.45 -20.38
N ALA A 327 35.40 -24.07 -19.48
CA ALA A 327 36.24 -25.20 -19.84
C ALA A 327 35.42 -26.41 -20.35
N GLU A 328 34.28 -26.71 -19.72
CA GLU A 328 33.34 -27.73 -20.20
C GLU A 328 32.77 -27.38 -21.59
N LEU A 329 32.37 -26.12 -21.81
CA LEU A 329 31.85 -25.66 -23.09
C LEU A 329 32.90 -25.76 -24.21
N GLU A 330 34.14 -25.31 -23.95
CA GLU A 330 35.24 -25.40 -24.91
C GLU A 330 35.60 -26.85 -25.24
N GLN A 331 35.58 -27.75 -24.24
CA GLN A 331 35.77 -29.19 -24.49
C GLN A 331 34.71 -29.76 -25.44
N ILE A 332 33.44 -29.38 -25.28
CA ILE A 332 32.35 -29.81 -26.16
C ILE A 332 32.51 -29.23 -27.57
N LYS A 333 32.87 -27.95 -27.71
CA LYS A 333 33.13 -27.34 -29.02
C LYS A 333 34.27 -28.02 -29.78
N VAL A 334 35.37 -28.38 -29.10
CA VAL A 334 36.49 -29.10 -29.73
C VAL A 334 36.07 -30.49 -30.22
N ARG A 335 35.22 -31.19 -29.44
CA ARG A 335 34.67 -32.48 -29.87
C ARG A 335 33.68 -32.33 -31.03
N GLU A 336 32.84 -31.30 -31.02
CA GLU A 336 31.90 -30.98 -32.10
C GLU A 336 32.68 -30.76 -33.41
N ALA A 337 33.68 -29.89 -33.40
CA ALA A 337 34.54 -29.62 -34.56
C ALA A 337 35.21 -30.89 -35.10
N GLY A 338 35.73 -31.75 -34.21
CA GLY A 338 36.32 -33.03 -34.61
C GLY A 338 35.33 -33.98 -35.30
N LEU A 339 34.07 -34.02 -34.83
CA LEU A 339 33.01 -34.83 -35.43
C LEU A 339 32.54 -34.26 -36.77
N GLU A 340 32.48 -32.93 -36.92
CA GLU A 340 32.16 -32.28 -38.19
C GLU A 340 33.20 -32.61 -39.26
N LEU A 341 34.49 -32.49 -38.93
CA LEU A 341 35.58 -32.88 -39.81
C LEU A 341 35.52 -34.37 -40.19
N ARG A 342 35.23 -35.25 -39.20
CA ARG A 342 35.07 -36.69 -39.45
C ARG A 342 33.89 -36.98 -40.37
N SER A 343 32.75 -36.32 -40.17
CA SER A 343 31.55 -36.46 -40.99
C SER A 343 31.83 -36.07 -42.44
N GLU A 344 32.49 -34.93 -42.66
CA GLU A 344 32.86 -34.46 -43.98
C GLU A 344 33.88 -35.37 -44.68
N ARG A 345 34.87 -35.88 -43.94
CA ARG A 345 35.80 -36.89 -44.47
C ARG A 345 35.07 -38.14 -44.97
N LEU A 346 34.15 -38.67 -44.17
CA LEU A 346 33.38 -39.88 -44.51
C LEU A 346 32.46 -39.64 -45.71
N ARG A 347 31.82 -38.47 -45.76
CA ARG A 347 31.01 -38.04 -46.89
C ARG A 347 31.83 -37.95 -48.17
N ALA A 348 32.97 -37.27 -48.12
CA ALA A 348 33.89 -37.14 -49.25
C ALA A 348 34.38 -38.51 -49.74
N PHE A 349 34.72 -39.41 -48.82
CA PHE A 349 35.12 -40.77 -49.16
C PHE A 349 34.00 -41.56 -49.86
N ALA A 350 32.76 -41.48 -49.36
CA ALA A 350 31.59 -42.14 -49.96
C ALA A 350 31.25 -41.58 -51.36
N GLU A 351 31.37 -40.27 -51.55
CA GLU A 351 31.09 -39.57 -52.81
C GLU A 351 32.27 -39.66 -53.82
N GLY A 352 33.46 -40.09 -53.38
CA GLY A 352 34.65 -40.20 -54.23
C GLY A 352 35.29 -38.85 -54.58
N ARG A 353 35.16 -37.86 -53.68
CA ARG A 353 35.74 -36.53 -53.81
C ARG A 353 36.73 -36.25 -52.68
N GLY A 354 37.51 -35.17 -52.82
CA GLY A 354 38.32 -34.67 -51.71
C GLY A 354 37.45 -34.04 -50.60
N PRO A 355 37.85 -34.14 -49.33
CA PRO A 355 37.15 -33.47 -48.24
C PRO A 355 37.36 -31.96 -48.29
N ASP A 356 36.30 -31.20 -48.02
CA ASP A 356 36.36 -29.74 -47.93
C ASP A 356 36.30 -29.30 -46.46
N PHE A 357 37.43 -28.88 -45.92
CA PHE A 357 37.54 -28.42 -44.54
C PHE A 357 37.53 -26.89 -44.41
N SER A 358 37.13 -26.15 -45.45
CA SER A 358 37.12 -24.69 -45.46
C SER A 358 36.31 -24.06 -44.31
N HIS A 359 35.26 -24.75 -43.86
CA HIS A 359 34.42 -24.30 -42.74
C HIS A 359 35.08 -24.42 -41.36
N ALA A 360 36.17 -25.17 -41.22
CA ALA A 360 36.85 -25.40 -39.94
C ALA A 360 37.92 -24.33 -39.59
N GLY A 361 37.87 -23.17 -40.26
CA GLY A 361 38.91 -22.14 -40.18
C GLY A 361 39.08 -21.52 -38.79
N GLY A 362 40.22 -21.81 -38.14
CA GLY A 362 40.72 -21.08 -36.97
C GLY A 362 41.62 -21.90 -36.04
N GLY A 363 42.90 -21.54 -35.96
CA GLY A 363 43.88 -21.82 -34.89
C GLY A 363 44.01 -23.27 -34.38
N MET A 364 43.02 -23.74 -33.62
CA MET A 364 43.01 -25.07 -32.99
C MET A 364 42.57 -26.18 -33.95
N GLY A 365 41.90 -25.84 -35.05
CA GLY A 365 41.45 -26.79 -36.07
C GLY A 365 42.55 -27.37 -36.97
N ASP A 366 43.71 -26.71 -37.07
CA ASP A 366 44.74 -27.06 -38.06
C ASP A 366 45.35 -28.45 -37.85
N SER A 367 45.58 -28.84 -36.58
CA SER A 367 46.08 -30.18 -36.26
C SER A 367 45.05 -31.26 -36.55
N GLN A 368 43.78 -31.04 -36.17
CA GLN A 368 42.69 -31.96 -36.42
C GLN A 368 42.42 -32.15 -37.93
N VAL A 369 42.49 -31.07 -38.71
CA VAL A 369 42.35 -31.11 -40.18
C VAL A 369 43.46 -31.93 -40.81
N SER A 370 44.72 -31.73 -40.39
CA SER A 370 45.86 -32.52 -40.86
C SER A 370 45.69 -34.02 -40.57
N ASP A 371 45.24 -34.36 -39.36
CA ASP A 371 44.97 -35.74 -38.96
C ASP A 371 43.86 -36.36 -39.82
N GLN A 372 42.75 -35.65 -40.03
CA GLN A 372 41.66 -36.15 -40.89
C GLN A 372 42.10 -36.33 -42.34
N ASN A 373 42.93 -35.44 -42.88
CA ASN A 373 43.46 -35.57 -44.22
C ASN A 373 44.40 -36.79 -44.34
N THR A 374 45.18 -37.08 -43.30
CA THR A 374 46.05 -38.27 -43.24
C THR A 374 45.22 -39.55 -43.23
N ILE A 375 44.16 -39.59 -42.43
CA ILE A 375 43.22 -40.72 -42.38
C ILE A 375 42.53 -40.90 -43.75
N PHE A 376 42.08 -39.81 -44.38
CA PHE A 376 41.46 -39.85 -45.71
C PHE A 376 42.39 -40.48 -46.76
N LYS A 377 43.65 -40.03 -46.82
CA LYS A 377 44.65 -40.57 -47.74
C LYS A 377 44.92 -42.06 -47.52
N ALA A 378 44.95 -42.49 -46.26
CA ALA A 378 45.11 -43.91 -45.93
C ALA A 378 43.90 -44.75 -46.39
N GLN A 379 42.68 -44.24 -46.23
CA GLN A 379 41.47 -44.90 -46.74
C GLN A 379 41.42 -44.97 -48.27
N GLU A 380 41.80 -43.89 -48.96
CA GLU A 380 41.95 -43.88 -50.42
C GLU A 380 42.94 -44.92 -50.92
N ALA A 381 44.12 -44.97 -50.29
CA ALA A 381 45.15 -45.95 -50.62
C ALA A 381 44.64 -47.40 -50.43
N SER A 382 43.91 -47.66 -49.33
CA SER A 382 43.29 -48.96 -49.06
C SER A 382 42.23 -49.33 -50.10
N ARG A 383 41.34 -48.39 -50.45
CA ARG A 383 40.35 -48.56 -51.53
C ARG A 383 41.04 -48.87 -52.86
N GLY A 384 42.07 -48.10 -53.21
CA GLY A 384 42.84 -48.27 -54.44
C GLY A 384 43.51 -49.65 -54.52
N ALA A 385 44.16 -50.08 -53.43
CA ALA A 385 44.79 -51.40 -53.35
C ALA A 385 43.77 -52.55 -53.53
N GLY A 386 42.61 -52.44 -52.87
CA GLY A 386 41.54 -53.44 -53.00
C GLY A 386 41.00 -53.56 -54.43
N VAL A 387 40.70 -52.41 -55.06
CA VAL A 387 40.25 -52.35 -56.46
C VAL A 387 41.31 -52.91 -57.41
N ALA A 388 42.60 -52.63 -57.18
CA ALA A 388 43.68 -53.10 -58.04
C ALA A 388 43.80 -54.63 -58.05
N VAL A 389 43.61 -55.29 -56.90
CA VAL A 389 43.62 -56.76 -56.79
C VAL A 389 42.50 -57.37 -57.64
N LEU A 390 41.27 -56.88 -57.50
CA LEU A 390 40.14 -57.39 -58.29
C LEU A 390 40.26 -57.07 -59.78
N ALA A 391 40.76 -55.88 -60.14
CA ALA A 391 41.02 -55.52 -61.52
C ALA A 391 42.05 -56.45 -62.17
N THR A 392 43.09 -56.85 -61.41
CA THR A 392 44.09 -57.83 -61.88
C THR A 392 43.46 -59.20 -62.11
N GLN A 393 42.59 -59.66 -61.21
CA GLN A 393 41.85 -60.93 -61.39
C GLN A 393 40.94 -60.89 -62.63
N ILE A 394 40.22 -59.79 -62.85
CA ILE A 394 39.39 -59.58 -64.05
C ILE A 394 40.26 -59.64 -65.31
N ALA A 395 41.41 -58.97 -65.32
CA ALA A 395 42.35 -59.01 -66.45
C ALA A 395 42.88 -60.43 -66.72
N GLN A 396 43.20 -61.19 -65.67
CA GLN A 396 43.63 -62.58 -65.78
C GLN A 396 42.53 -63.45 -66.40
N ARG A 397 41.28 -63.35 -65.92
CA ARG A 397 40.15 -64.13 -66.48
C ARG A 397 39.86 -63.79 -67.93
N ARG A 398 39.95 -62.51 -68.31
CA ARG A 398 39.81 -62.07 -69.72
C ARG A 398 40.90 -62.68 -70.61
N SER A 399 42.14 -62.73 -70.12
CA SER A 399 43.25 -63.36 -70.85
C SER A 399 43.03 -64.87 -71.04
N GLU A 400 42.60 -65.58 -69.99
CA GLU A 400 42.26 -67.02 -70.05
C GLU A 400 41.15 -67.30 -71.08
N ILE A 401 40.08 -66.47 -71.10
CA ILE A 401 39.00 -66.57 -72.09
C ILE A 401 39.55 -66.39 -73.51
N SER A 402 40.35 -65.35 -73.74
CA SER A 402 40.94 -65.08 -75.05
C SER A 402 41.83 -66.23 -75.53
N GLN A 403 42.56 -66.88 -74.62
CA GLN A 403 43.38 -68.05 -74.94
C GLN A 403 42.53 -69.24 -75.38
N TYR A 404 41.47 -69.56 -74.62
CA TYR A 404 40.57 -70.67 -74.99
C TYR A 404 39.79 -70.40 -76.26
N GLU A 405 39.38 -69.15 -76.50
CA GLU A 405 38.72 -68.76 -77.76
C GLU A 405 39.66 -68.94 -78.96
N GLY A 406 40.94 -68.57 -78.83
CA GLY A 406 41.96 -68.82 -79.85
C GLY A 406 42.16 -70.31 -80.13
N GLN A 407 42.26 -71.14 -79.09
CA GLN A 407 42.37 -72.61 -79.23
C GLN A 407 41.11 -73.22 -79.87
N HIS A 408 39.93 -72.77 -79.46
CA HIS A 408 38.65 -73.23 -80.02
C HIS A 408 38.53 -72.86 -81.49
N ALA A 409 38.97 -71.66 -81.89
CA ALA A 409 38.98 -71.23 -83.29
C ALA A 409 39.95 -72.07 -84.14
N ALA A 410 41.19 -72.29 -83.68
CA ALA A 410 42.17 -73.12 -84.36
C ALA A 410 41.69 -74.56 -84.55
N LEU A 411 41.12 -75.16 -83.49
CA LEU A 411 40.55 -76.51 -83.52
C LEU A 411 39.33 -76.58 -84.45
N GLY A 412 38.55 -75.49 -84.53
CA GLY A 412 37.45 -75.35 -85.49
C GLY A 412 37.90 -75.42 -86.94
N GLU A 413 39.01 -74.77 -87.30
CA GLU A 413 39.58 -74.87 -88.65
C GLU A 413 40.12 -76.28 -88.95
N GLN A 414 40.80 -76.91 -87.98
CA GLN A 414 41.28 -78.29 -88.12
C GLN A 414 40.12 -79.27 -88.34
N LEU A 415 39.04 -79.14 -87.56
CA LEU A 415 37.86 -79.97 -87.68
C LEU A 415 37.19 -79.81 -89.06
N LYS A 416 37.12 -78.59 -89.63
CA LYS A 416 36.58 -78.38 -90.98
C LYS A 416 37.35 -79.15 -92.05
N LEU A 417 38.67 -79.24 -91.93
CA LEU A 417 39.52 -80.00 -92.85
C LEU A 417 39.26 -81.51 -92.72
N VAL A 418 39.26 -82.02 -91.49
CA VAL A 418 39.03 -83.44 -91.21
C VAL A 418 37.61 -83.87 -91.61
N GLU A 419 36.58 -83.07 -91.33
CA GLU A 419 35.20 -83.35 -91.76
C GLU A 419 35.06 -83.37 -93.29
N ARG A 420 35.82 -82.53 -94.00
CA ARG A 420 35.88 -82.59 -95.46
C ARG A 420 36.50 -83.90 -95.93
N GLU A 421 37.57 -84.35 -95.28
CA GLU A 421 38.20 -85.63 -95.57
C GLU A 421 37.27 -86.83 -95.27
N VAL A 422 36.52 -86.79 -94.16
CA VAL A 422 35.48 -87.78 -93.84
C VAL A 422 34.46 -87.87 -95.00
N ARG A 423 33.92 -86.74 -95.47
CA ARG A 423 32.94 -86.70 -96.57
C ARG A 423 33.48 -87.29 -97.88
N ILE A 424 34.72 -86.94 -98.23
CA ILE A 424 35.37 -87.48 -99.43
C ILE A 424 35.54 -89.00 -99.30
N ARG A 425 36.03 -89.48 -98.14
CA ARG A 425 36.25 -90.91 -97.90
C ARG A 425 34.95 -91.70 -97.81
N GLU A 426 33.86 -91.10 -97.34
CA GLU A 426 32.52 -91.68 -97.29
C GLU A 426 31.96 -91.92 -98.71
N ASP A 427 32.06 -90.92 -99.59
CA ASP A 427 31.65 -91.05 -100.99
C ASP A 427 32.48 -92.10 -101.75
N LEU A 428 33.80 -92.13 -101.54
CA LEU A 428 34.68 -93.16 -102.12
C LEU A 428 34.36 -94.57 -101.60
N LEU A 429 34.03 -94.71 -100.32
CA LEU A 429 33.62 -95.99 -99.73
C LEU A 429 32.30 -96.48 -100.33
N ALA A 430 31.33 -95.58 -100.53
CA ALA A 430 30.04 -95.91 -101.17
C ALA A 430 30.22 -96.42 -102.61
N LYS A 431 31.27 -95.96 -103.30
CA LYS A 431 31.66 -96.41 -104.65
C LYS A 431 32.56 -97.66 -104.64
N GLY A 432 32.90 -98.21 -103.47
CA GLY A 432 33.79 -99.37 -103.33
C GLY A 432 35.28 -99.06 -103.55
N LEU A 433 35.66 -97.78 -103.61
CA LEU A 433 37.00 -97.29 -103.94
C LEU A 433 37.88 -96.98 -102.71
N ASN A 434 37.39 -97.27 -101.50
CA ASN A 434 38.09 -97.02 -100.24
C ASN A 434 37.83 -98.13 -99.22
N SER A 435 38.77 -98.34 -98.29
CA SER A 435 38.64 -99.33 -97.20
C SER A 435 37.80 -98.79 -96.05
N GLN A 436 36.87 -99.61 -95.54
CA GLN A 436 36.03 -99.28 -94.37
C GLN A 436 36.88 -98.94 -93.13
N VAL A 437 38.02 -99.60 -92.93
CA VAL A 437 38.94 -99.32 -91.82
C VAL A 437 39.50 -97.90 -91.92
N SER A 438 39.93 -97.50 -93.12
CA SER A 438 40.51 -96.17 -93.37
C SER A 438 39.49 -95.03 -93.19
N PHE A 439 38.21 -95.29 -93.49
CA PHE A 439 37.12 -94.37 -93.19
C PHE A 439 36.87 -94.25 -91.67
N LEU A 440 36.77 -95.38 -90.96
CA LEU A 440 36.50 -95.40 -89.52
C LEU A 440 37.60 -94.71 -88.70
N ILE A 441 38.87 -94.79 -89.11
CA ILE A 441 39.98 -94.09 -88.45
C ILE A 441 39.78 -92.57 -88.49
N ILE A 442 39.50 -92.00 -89.67
CA ILE A 442 39.32 -90.55 -89.82
C ILE A 442 38.00 -90.09 -89.19
N LYS A 443 36.94 -90.91 -89.24
CA LYS A 443 35.70 -90.62 -88.53
C LYS A 443 35.93 -90.53 -87.01
N ARG A 444 36.69 -91.47 -86.43
CA ARG A 444 37.07 -91.43 -85.00
C ARG A 444 37.85 -90.17 -84.66
N GLU A 445 38.77 -89.76 -85.53
CA GLU A 445 39.55 -88.53 -85.36
C GLU A 445 38.66 -87.27 -85.39
N SER A 446 37.71 -87.19 -86.33
CA SER A 446 36.70 -86.12 -86.36
C SER A 446 35.90 -86.05 -85.05
N GLU A 447 35.42 -87.19 -84.54
CA GLU A 447 34.65 -87.22 -83.30
C GLU A 447 35.51 -86.87 -82.07
N ARG A 448 36.80 -87.24 -82.05
CA ARG A 448 37.76 -86.81 -81.03
C ARG A 448 37.92 -85.28 -81.01
N LEU A 449 38.14 -84.67 -82.17
CA LEU A 449 38.27 -83.21 -82.31
C LEU A 449 36.98 -82.47 -81.92
N LYS A 450 35.80 -83.00 -82.27
CA LYS A 450 34.51 -82.48 -81.78
C LYS A 450 34.41 -82.51 -80.26
N GLY A 451 34.82 -83.62 -79.64
CA GLY A 451 34.87 -83.76 -78.18
C GLY A 451 35.80 -82.72 -77.52
N GLU A 452 37.00 -82.53 -78.07
CA GLU A 452 37.97 -81.53 -77.60
C GLU A 452 37.44 -80.10 -77.75
N ARG A 453 36.78 -79.80 -78.87
CA ARG A 453 36.16 -78.49 -79.10
C ARG A 453 35.02 -78.22 -78.11
N SER A 454 34.19 -79.22 -77.84
CA SER A 454 33.13 -79.15 -76.82
C SER A 454 33.70 -78.89 -75.42
N ARG A 455 34.83 -79.54 -75.08
CA ARG A 455 35.54 -79.31 -73.82
C ARG A 455 36.07 -77.88 -73.70
N LEU A 456 36.69 -77.33 -74.75
CA LEU A 456 37.13 -75.93 -74.77
C LEU A 456 35.94 -74.96 -74.63
N LEU A 457 34.82 -75.25 -75.30
CA LEU A 457 33.62 -74.43 -75.19
C LEU A 457 33.05 -74.45 -73.77
N ALA A 458 33.10 -75.59 -73.08
CA ALA A 458 32.75 -75.67 -71.66
C ALA A 458 33.70 -74.83 -70.78
N GLN A 459 35.01 -74.87 -71.03
CA GLN A 459 35.99 -74.05 -70.31
C GLN A 459 35.74 -72.55 -70.51
N ILE A 460 35.44 -72.11 -71.74
CA ILE A 460 35.08 -70.71 -72.03
C ILE A 460 33.87 -70.28 -71.20
N ARG A 461 32.83 -71.12 -71.10
CA ARG A 461 31.64 -70.80 -70.29
C ARG A 461 32.00 -70.64 -68.81
N THR A 462 32.72 -71.60 -68.24
CA THR A 462 33.13 -71.54 -66.83
C THR A 462 34.03 -70.33 -66.54
N SER A 463 34.96 -69.98 -67.44
CA SER A 463 35.80 -68.79 -67.28
C SER A 463 35.00 -67.48 -67.41
N ARG A 464 33.96 -67.43 -68.25
CA ARG A 464 33.04 -66.28 -68.34
C ARG A 464 32.19 -66.12 -67.09
N GLU A 465 31.73 -67.21 -66.50
CA GLU A 465 31.03 -67.20 -65.19
C GLU A 465 31.95 -66.65 -64.10
N ALA A 466 33.20 -67.14 -64.03
CA ALA A 466 34.20 -66.64 -63.08
C ALA A 466 34.58 -65.16 -63.32
N LEU A 467 34.59 -64.69 -64.57
CA LEU A 467 34.76 -63.27 -64.90
C LEU A 467 33.58 -62.44 -64.37
N SER A 468 32.35 -62.88 -64.63
CA SER A 468 31.15 -62.20 -64.13
C SER A 468 31.12 -62.15 -62.61
N GLU A 469 31.56 -63.22 -61.94
CA GLU A 469 31.68 -63.24 -60.48
C GLU A 469 32.73 -62.23 -59.98
N ALA A 470 33.90 -62.15 -60.62
CA ALA A 470 34.94 -61.19 -60.27
C ALA A 470 34.49 -59.73 -60.49
N GLU A 471 33.75 -59.46 -61.57
CA GLU A 471 33.16 -58.15 -61.85
C GLU A 471 32.11 -57.76 -60.80
N SER A 472 31.23 -58.69 -60.40
CA SER A 472 30.28 -58.49 -59.30
C SER A 472 30.98 -58.21 -57.98
N ARG A 473 32.03 -58.98 -57.63
CA ARG A 473 32.83 -58.74 -56.42
C ARG A 473 33.46 -57.36 -56.39
N LEU A 474 33.90 -56.84 -57.54
CA LEU A 474 34.43 -55.47 -57.64
C LEU A 474 33.36 -54.42 -57.35
N GLN A 475 32.14 -54.60 -57.89
CA GLN A 475 31.02 -53.70 -57.63
C GLN A 475 30.56 -53.79 -56.17
N ASP A 476 30.53 -55.00 -55.60
CA ASP A 476 30.19 -55.24 -54.20
C ASP A 476 31.19 -54.57 -53.27
N GLN A 477 32.49 -54.68 -53.55
CA GLN A 477 33.52 -54.02 -52.75
C GLN A 477 33.35 -52.50 -52.73
N ARG A 478 33.04 -51.89 -53.88
CA ARG A 478 32.78 -50.44 -53.98
C ARG A 478 31.55 -50.03 -53.19
N SER A 479 30.46 -50.78 -53.37
CA SER A 479 29.19 -50.53 -52.68
C SER A 479 29.35 -50.68 -51.17
N LYS A 480 30.08 -51.71 -50.72
CA LYS A 480 30.35 -51.97 -49.31
C LYS A 480 31.18 -50.86 -48.67
N LEU A 481 32.25 -50.40 -49.31
CA LEU A 481 33.07 -49.29 -48.79
C LEU A 481 32.26 -48.00 -48.67
N ALA A 482 31.40 -47.70 -49.64
CA ALA A 482 30.51 -46.53 -49.57
C ALA A 482 29.46 -46.69 -48.45
N GLN A 483 28.86 -47.87 -48.32
CA GLN A 483 27.89 -48.17 -47.27
C GLN A 483 28.51 -48.08 -45.87
N ASP A 484 29.70 -48.64 -45.67
CA ASP A 484 30.43 -48.59 -44.39
C ASP A 484 30.72 -47.14 -43.99
N ALA A 485 31.18 -46.32 -44.95
CA ALA A 485 31.44 -44.90 -44.74
C ALA A 485 30.17 -44.11 -44.41
N LEU A 486 29.06 -44.36 -45.11
CA LEU A 486 27.76 -43.72 -44.82
C LEU A 486 27.19 -44.16 -43.47
N THR A 487 27.40 -45.42 -43.07
CA THR A 487 26.98 -45.93 -41.77
C THR A 487 27.75 -45.24 -40.64
N GLU A 488 29.08 -45.16 -40.76
CA GLU A 488 29.93 -44.43 -39.81
C GLU A 488 29.61 -42.92 -39.79
N MET A 489 29.25 -42.35 -40.94
CA MET A 489 28.80 -40.97 -41.02
C MET A 489 27.46 -40.77 -40.29
N GLY A 490 26.54 -41.74 -40.38
CA GLY A 490 25.29 -41.75 -39.65
C GLY A 490 25.50 -41.79 -38.13
N THR A 491 26.43 -42.62 -37.65
CA THR A 491 26.77 -42.64 -36.21
C THR A 491 27.42 -41.35 -35.76
N ALA A 492 28.37 -40.82 -36.53
CA ALA A 492 28.99 -39.51 -36.24
C ALA A 492 27.97 -38.37 -36.27
N GLY A 493 26.99 -38.41 -37.17
CA GLY A 493 25.91 -37.43 -37.26
C GLY A 493 24.96 -37.48 -36.06
N ALA A 494 24.64 -38.68 -35.57
CA ALA A 494 23.85 -38.85 -34.35
C ALA A 494 24.58 -38.32 -33.11
N GLU A 495 25.87 -38.63 -32.97
CA GLU A 495 26.72 -38.08 -31.91
C GLU A 495 26.82 -36.55 -31.98
N LEU A 496 26.98 -36.00 -33.19
CA LEU A 496 27.03 -34.56 -33.42
C LEU A 496 25.73 -33.86 -33.01
N ALA A 497 24.57 -34.45 -33.35
CA ALA A 497 23.27 -33.92 -32.93
C ALA A 497 23.12 -33.91 -31.40
N GLN A 498 23.55 -34.98 -30.72
CA GLN A 498 23.56 -35.03 -29.26
C GLN A 498 24.52 -34.00 -28.64
N LEU A 499 25.69 -33.79 -29.26
CA LEU A 499 26.67 -32.82 -28.80
C LEU A 499 26.17 -31.38 -28.95
N ARG A 500 25.47 -31.05 -30.03
CA ARG A 500 24.85 -29.74 -30.26
C ARG A 500 23.82 -29.40 -29.18
N GLU A 501 22.98 -30.34 -28.80
CA GLU A 501 22.05 -30.17 -27.68
C GLU A 501 22.77 -29.98 -26.34
N THR A 502 23.87 -30.71 -26.14
CA THR A 502 24.69 -30.58 -24.92
C THR A 502 25.38 -29.21 -24.89
N ARG A 503 25.89 -28.75 -26.03
CA ARG A 503 26.49 -27.42 -26.20
C ARG A 503 25.47 -26.32 -25.90
N ALA A 504 24.26 -26.38 -26.46
CA ALA A 504 23.22 -25.39 -26.20
C ALA A 504 22.89 -25.29 -24.70
N LYS A 505 22.81 -26.42 -23.99
CA LYS A 505 22.63 -26.44 -22.52
C LYS A 505 23.82 -25.81 -21.77
N LEU A 506 25.05 -26.05 -22.21
CA LEU A 506 26.24 -25.46 -21.59
C LEU A 506 26.37 -23.97 -21.89
N GLU A 507 26.03 -23.51 -23.10
CA GLU A 507 25.99 -22.09 -23.46
C GLU A 507 24.98 -21.35 -22.59
N ASP A 508 23.79 -21.92 -22.39
CA ASP A 508 22.76 -21.42 -21.50
C ASP A 508 23.22 -21.38 -20.02
N ARG A 509 23.94 -22.42 -19.56
CA ARG A 509 24.59 -22.43 -18.24
C ARG A 509 25.65 -21.33 -18.09
N VAL A 510 26.46 -21.10 -19.13
CA VAL A 510 27.47 -20.03 -19.15
C VAL A 510 26.81 -18.65 -19.12
N GLN A 511 25.70 -18.45 -19.84
CA GLN A 511 24.94 -17.20 -19.79
C GLN A 511 24.38 -16.92 -18.38
N ARG A 512 23.94 -17.96 -17.66
CA ARG A 512 23.44 -17.84 -16.28
C ARG A 512 24.49 -17.50 -15.24
N LEU A 513 25.78 -17.62 -15.54
CA LEU A 513 26.85 -17.21 -14.61
C LEU A 513 26.75 -15.72 -14.24
N ALA A 514 26.20 -14.89 -15.13
CA ALA A 514 25.83 -13.52 -14.82
C ALA A 514 24.36 -13.47 -14.37
N LEU A 515 24.14 -13.29 -13.07
CA LEU A 515 22.80 -13.20 -12.52
C LEU A 515 22.26 -11.79 -12.67
N VAL A 516 21.10 -11.63 -13.32
CA VAL A 516 20.51 -10.32 -13.64
C VAL A 516 19.20 -10.07 -12.90
N ALA A 517 18.87 -8.80 -12.70
CA ALA A 517 17.59 -8.38 -12.12
C ALA A 517 16.42 -8.60 -13.12
N PRO A 518 15.39 -9.40 -12.78
CA PRO A 518 14.25 -9.62 -13.68
C PRO A 518 13.30 -8.41 -13.76
N VAL A 519 13.33 -7.54 -12.74
CA VAL A 519 12.47 -6.36 -12.59
C VAL A 519 13.28 -5.21 -11.99
N ARG A 520 12.86 -3.98 -12.26
CA ARG A 520 13.40 -2.79 -11.59
C ARG A 520 12.93 -2.77 -10.13
N GLY A 521 13.85 -2.60 -9.20
CA GLY A 521 13.54 -2.75 -7.78
C GLY A 521 14.66 -2.36 -6.84
N ILE A 522 14.38 -2.32 -5.54
CA ILE A 522 15.39 -2.13 -4.50
C ILE A 522 15.82 -3.50 -3.98
N VAL A 523 17.13 -3.70 -3.86
CA VAL A 523 17.75 -4.89 -3.28
C VAL A 523 17.51 -4.87 -1.76
N GLN A 524 16.75 -5.82 -1.22
CA GLN A 524 16.40 -5.85 0.20
C GLN A 524 17.49 -6.49 1.07
N GLU A 525 17.97 -7.66 0.66
CA GLU A 525 18.87 -8.50 1.45
C GLU A 525 19.82 -9.23 0.48
N LEU A 526 21.13 -9.22 0.76
CA LEU A 526 22.15 -9.97 0.04
C LEU A 526 22.58 -11.16 0.90
N SER A 527 22.13 -12.35 0.54
CA SER A 527 22.53 -13.59 1.22
C SER A 527 24.00 -13.93 0.99
N VAL A 528 24.61 -13.36 -0.06
CA VAL A 528 26.01 -13.57 -0.43
C VAL A 528 26.67 -12.23 -0.73
N ALA A 529 27.47 -11.74 0.22
CA ALA A 529 28.07 -10.40 0.15
C ALA A 529 29.55 -10.39 -0.28
N SER A 530 30.24 -11.53 -0.23
CA SER A 530 31.70 -11.60 -0.41
C SER A 530 32.11 -12.42 -1.64
N PRO A 531 33.05 -11.92 -2.46
CA PRO A 531 33.73 -12.74 -3.47
C PRO A 531 34.35 -14.00 -2.83
N GLY A 532 34.32 -15.12 -3.55
CA GLY A 532 34.79 -16.44 -3.10
C GLY A 532 33.77 -17.24 -2.29
N ALA A 533 32.61 -16.66 -1.93
CA ALA A 533 31.53 -17.41 -1.30
C ALA A 533 30.90 -18.41 -2.27
N VAL A 534 30.39 -19.52 -1.73
CA VAL A 534 29.80 -20.61 -2.51
C VAL A 534 28.28 -20.56 -2.38
N ILE A 535 27.60 -20.55 -3.53
CA ILE A 535 26.13 -20.61 -3.61
C ILE A 535 25.72 -22.05 -3.91
N PRO A 536 24.85 -22.68 -3.09
CA PRO A 536 24.32 -24.00 -3.39
C PRO A 536 23.36 -23.96 -4.58
N GLN A 537 23.05 -25.14 -5.14
CA GLN A 537 22.05 -25.29 -6.19
C GLN A 537 20.68 -24.79 -5.70
N GLY A 538 20.03 -23.89 -6.45
CA GLY A 538 18.77 -23.24 -6.03
C GLY A 538 18.94 -22.26 -4.87
N GLY A 539 20.18 -21.91 -4.52
CA GLY A 539 20.49 -21.01 -3.40
C GLY A 539 19.92 -19.61 -3.60
N LEU A 540 19.39 -19.03 -2.53
CA LEU A 540 18.97 -17.62 -2.50
C LEU A 540 20.20 -16.72 -2.57
N VAL A 541 20.14 -15.79 -3.52
CA VAL A 541 21.17 -14.76 -3.68
C VAL A 541 20.70 -13.47 -3.05
N THR A 542 19.54 -12.99 -3.48
CA THR A 542 18.99 -11.71 -3.02
C THR A 542 17.48 -11.66 -3.20
N LYS A 543 16.83 -10.67 -2.60
CA LYS A 543 15.41 -10.36 -2.75
C LYS A 543 15.26 -8.97 -3.35
N ILE A 544 14.49 -8.85 -4.43
CA ILE A 544 14.22 -7.56 -5.08
C ILE A 544 12.78 -7.14 -4.80
N VAL A 545 12.63 -5.90 -4.32
CA VAL A 545 11.35 -5.24 -4.05
C VAL A 545 11.03 -4.29 -5.22
N PRO A 546 9.99 -4.56 -6.03
CA PRO A 546 9.63 -3.68 -7.15
C PRO A 546 9.24 -2.26 -6.70
N VAL A 547 9.66 -1.23 -7.45
CA VAL A 547 9.38 0.19 -7.11
C VAL A 547 8.22 0.78 -7.93
N ASP A 548 7.94 0.25 -9.13
CA ASP A 548 6.96 0.84 -10.07
C ASP A 548 5.52 0.32 -9.88
N ASP A 549 5.25 -0.24 -8.71
CA ASP A 549 4.00 -0.92 -8.40
C ASP A 549 3.13 -0.08 -7.46
N THR A 550 1.81 -0.14 -7.63
CA THR A 550 0.86 0.56 -6.75
C THR A 550 1.11 0.16 -5.30
N LEU A 551 1.37 1.13 -4.43
CA LEU A 551 1.58 0.84 -3.02
C LEU A 551 0.24 0.42 -2.40
N LEU A 552 0.25 -0.72 -1.72
CA LEU A 552 -0.89 -1.20 -0.95
C LEU A 552 -0.59 -0.96 0.53
N VAL A 553 -1.62 -0.68 1.30
CA VAL A 553 -1.55 -0.65 2.75
C VAL A 553 -2.20 -1.91 3.26
N GLU A 554 -1.43 -2.71 3.97
CA GLU A 554 -1.94 -3.84 4.73
C GLU A 554 -2.34 -3.34 6.11
N ASN A 555 -3.65 -3.30 6.39
CA ASN A 555 -4.18 -2.85 7.67
C ASN A 555 -4.73 -4.00 8.52
N GLN A 556 -4.56 -3.87 9.83
CA GLN A 556 -5.06 -4.76 10.86
C GLN A 556 -6.41 -4.24 11.34
N ILE A 557 -7.49 -4.86 10.84
CA ILE A 557 -8.86 -4.55 11.23
C ILE A 557 -9.21 -5.36 12.48
N GLN A 558 -9.67 -4.69 13.53
CA GLN A 558 -10.01 -5.37 14.78
C GLN A 558 -11.29 -6.21 14.61
N PRO A 559 -11.41 -7.39 15.26
CA PRO A 559 -12.59 -8.25 15.11
C PRO A 559 -13.91 -7.57 15.48
N ARG A 560 -13.89 -6.57 16.36
CA ARG A 560 -15.08 -5.77 16.72
C ARG A 560 -15.59 -4.89 15.59
N ASP A 561 -14.72 -4.50 14.65
CA ASP A 561 -15.01 -3.53 13.59
C ASP A 561 -15.27 -4.22 12.24
N VAL A 562 -14.78 -5.46 12.04
CA VAL A 562 -14.89 -6.21 10.76
C VAL A 562 -16.32 -6.32 10.23
N GLY A 563 -17.33 -6.40 11.12
CA GLY A 563 -18.73 -6.51 10.72
C GLY A 563 -19.30 -5.27 10.01
N HIS A 564 -18.63 -4.12 10.12
CA HIS A 564 -19.04 -2.86 9.51
C HIS A 564 -18.12 -2.44 8.34
N VAL A 565 -17.07 -3.23 8.08
CA VAL A 565 -16.04 -2.93 7.09
C VAL A 565 -16.27 -3.81 5.85
N GLN A 566 -16.34 -3.20 4.68
CA GLN A 566 -16.62 -3.90 3.41
C GLN A 566 -15.68 -3.41 2.29
N PRO A 567 -15.26 -4.30 1.37
CA PRO A 567 -14.52 -3.90 0.18
C PRO A 567 -15.26 -2.80 -0.61
N GLY A 568 -14.51 -1.81 -1.10
CA GLY A 568 -15.01 -0.63 -1.80
C GLY A 568 -15.17 0.61 -0.93
N GLN A 569 -15.08 0.50 0.39
CA GLN A 569 -15.18 1.66 1.29
C GLN A 569 -13.97 2.61 1.13
N PRO A 570 -14.20 3.94 1.20
CA PRO A 570 -13.12 4.92 1.19
C PRO A 570 -12.37 4.88 2.52
N VAL A 571 -11.05 4.93 2.43
CA VAL A 571 -10.12 4.86 3.55
C VAL A 571 -9.23 6.08 3.53
N ARG A 572 -9.06 6.71 4.68
CA ARG A 572 -8.13 7.85 4.84
C ARG A 572 -6.88 7.38 5.56
N ILE A 573 -5.74 7.46 4.89
CA ILE A 573 -4.48 6.87 5.34
C ILE A 573 -3.57 8.00 5.83
N LYS A 574 -3.21 7.92 7.10
CA LYS A 574 -2.26 8.83 7.77
C LYS A 574 -0.93 8.09 7.88
N VAL A 575 0.11 8.59 7.21
CA VAL A 575 1.43 7.96 7.26
C VAL A 575 2.17 8.45 8.50
N SER A 576 2.52 7.55 9.42
CA SER A 576 3.10 7.92 10.72
C SER A 576 4.44 8.65 10.61
N SER A 577 5.18 8.41 9.53
CA SER A 577 6.47 9.07 9.24
C SER A 577 6.35 10.54 8.81
N TYR A 578 5.14 11.03 8.53
CA TYR A 578 4.87 12.42 8.13
C TYR A 578 3.87 13.07 9.09
N ASP A 579 4.07 14.35 9.41
CA ASP A 579 3.13 15.12 10.25
C ASP A 579 1.80 15.33 9.52
N PHE A 580 0.77 14.59 9.93
CA PHE A 580 -0.57 14.62 9.32
C PHE A 580 -1.24 15.99 9.40
N ALA A 581 -0.91 16.82 10.41
CA ALA A 581 -1.50 18.16 10.55
C ALA A 581 -0.99 19.11 9.47
N ARG A 582 0.24 18.86 8.98
CA ARG A 582 0.90 19.67 7.95
C ARG A 582 0.69 19.10 6.54
N PHE A 583 0.82 17.79 6.36
CA PHE A 583 0.85 17.15 5.04
C PHE A 583 -0.47 16.48 4.66
N GLY A 584 -1.43 16.39 5.58
CA GLY A 584 -2.73 15.78 5.35
C GLY A 584 -2.68 14.24 5.34
N ALA A 585 -3.75 13.64 4.82
CA ALA A 585 -3.90 12.19 4.69
C ALA A 585 -4.06 11.81 3.21
N VAL A 586 -3.66 10.58 2.88
CA VAL A 586 -3.79 10.05 1.53
C VAL A 586 -5.09 9.25 1.44
N ASP A 587 -5.92 9.56 0.45
CA ASP A 587 -7.13 8.81 0.20
C ASP A 587 -6.78 7.45 -0.45
N GLY A 588 -7.51 6.41 -0.07
CA GLY A 588 -7.40 5.07 -0.62
C GLY A 588 -8.75 4.34 -0.58
N VAL A 589 -8.78 3.14 -1.14
CA VAL A 589 -9.99 2.30 -1.18
C VAL A 589 -9.65 0.92 -0.65
N LEU A 590 -10.48 0.41 0.26
CA LEU A 590 -10.33 -0.95 0.77
C LEU A 590 -10.67 -1.94 -0.36
N THR A 591 -9.69 -2.70 -0.84
CA THR A 591 -9.88 -3.65 -1.95
C THR A 591 -10.26 -5.04 -1.47
N GLN A 592 -9.68 -5.49 -0.34
CA GLN A 592 -9.88 -6.84 0.16
C GLN A 592 -9.86 -6.88 1.69
N ILE A 593 -10.56 -7.86 2.25
CA ILE A 593 -10.51 -8.25 3.68
C ILE A 593 -10.26 -9.76 3.73
N SER A 594 -9.42 -10.22 4.65
CA SER A 594 -9.16 -11.64 4.82
C SER A 594 -10.42 -12.40 5.27
N PRO A 595 -10.61 -13.64 4.80
CA PRO A 595 -11.75 -14.46 5.21
C PRO A 595 -11.62 -14.99 6.66
N SER A 596 -10.41 -14.96 7.22
CA SER A 596 -10.09 -15.45 8.56
C SER A 596 -9.22 -14.46 9.33
N THR A 597 -9.17 -14.63 10.66
CA THR A 597 -8.31 -13.86 11.55
C THR A 597 -6.87 -14.36 11.52
N PHE A 598 -5.91 -13.43 11.59
CA PHE A 598 -4.49 -13.66 11.84
C PHE A 598 -4.15 -13.23 13.27
N LEU A 599 -3.00 -13.66 13.78
CA LEU A 599 -2.48 -13.26 15.09
C LEU A 599 -1.35 -12.25 14.88
N ASP A 600 -1.41 -11.15 15.63
CA ASP A 600 -0.33 -10.15 15.65
C ASP A 600 0.86 -10.63 16.51
N GLU A 601 1.96 -9.87 16.55
CA GLU A 601 3.13 -10.15 17.40
C GLU A 601 2.74 -10.34 18.88
N ASP A 602 1.74 -9.60 19.34
CA ASP A 602 1.14 -9.70 20.68
C ASP A 602 0.10 -10.83 20.84
N LYS A 603 -0.03 -11.71 19.83
CA LYS A 603 -1.03 -12.80 19.76
C LYS A 603 -2.49 -12.34 19.83
N LEU A 604 -2.77 -11.08 19.47
CA LEU A 604 -4.13 -10.56 19.35
C LEU A 604 -4.71 -10.89 17.96
N PRO A 605 -5.96 -11.37 17.88
CA PRO A 605 -6.59 -11.69 16.60
C PRO A 605 -6.98 -10.42 15.83
N TYR A 606 -6.66 -10.35 14.54
CA TYR A 606 -7.07 -9.27 13.63
C TYR A 606 -7.44 -9.82 12.24
N TYR A 607 -8.23 -9.06 11.48
CA TYR A 607 -8.50 -9.32 10.07
C TYR A 607 -7.57 -8.46 9.21
N LYS A 608 -6.97 -9.06 8.19
CA LYS A 608 -6.08 -8.36 7.27
C LYS A 608 -6.90 -7.67 6.19
N GLY A 609 -6.92 -6.35 6.19
CA GLY A 609 -7.44 -5.56 5.09
C GLY A 609 -6.31 -5.13 4.14
N VAL A 610 -6.66 -4.94 2.87
CA VAL A 610 -5.75 -4.42 1.85
C VAL A 610 -6.39 -3.16 1.29
N VAL A 611 -5.65 -2.05 1.35
CA VAL A 611 -6.12 -0.74 0.91
C VAL A 611 -5.22 -0.26 -0.23
N ALA A 612 -5.81 0.05 -1.39
CA ALA A 612 -5.08 0.63 -2.51
C ALA A 612 -4.99 2.15 -2.32
N LEU A 613 -3.76 2.69 -2.31
CA LEU A 613 -3.50 4.13 -2.23
C LEU A 613 -3.82 4.81 -3.56
N ALA A 614 -4.50 5.96 -3.54
CA ALA A 614 -4.76 6.74 -4.75
C ALA A 614 -3.50 7.48 -5.25
N LYS A 615 -2.53 7.75 -4.37
CA LYS A 615 -1.26 8.42 -4.67
C LYS A 615 -0.12 7.79 -3.86
N SER A 616 1.09 7.77 -4.42
CA SER A 616 2.30 7.23 -3.79
C SER A 616 3.12 8.26 -2.99
N HIS A 617 2.54 9.43 -2.71
CA HIS A 617 3.18 10.51 -1.95
C HIS A 617 2.17 11.22 -1.02
N VAL A 618 2.68 11.93 -0.02
CA VAL A 618 1.87 12.73 0.93
C VAL A 618 2.06 14.23 0.66
N GLY A 619 0.98 15.01 0.66
CA GLY A 619 1.02 16.46 0.36
C GLY A 619 1.20 16.77 -1.13
N ASP A 620 1.71 17.97 -1.43
CA ASP A 620 1.77 18.50 -2.81
C ASP A 620 3.09 18.24 -3.55
N ASP A 621 4.17 17.84 -2.84
CA ASP A 621 5.51 17.60 -3.41
C ASP A 621 5.77 16.09 -3.64
N PRO A 622 5.75 15.61 -4.91
CA PRO A 622 5.88 14.19 -5.23
C PRO A 622 7.31 13.62 -5.11
N GLU A 623 8.34 14.45 -5.04
CA GLU A 623 9.73 13.97 -5.00
C GLU A 623 10.27 13.86 -3.58
N ARG A 624 9.89 14.78 -2.68
CA ARG A 624 10.35 14.75 -1.29
C ARG A 624 9.51 13.90 -0.35
N ASN A 625 8.21 13.75 -0.62
CA ASN A 625 7.28 13.11 0.32
C ASN A 625 6.78 11.75 -0.19
N ARG A 626 7.68 10.95 -0.77
CA ARG A 626 7.32 9.62 -1.28
C ARG A 626 7.05 8.66 -0.13
N ILE A 627 6.03 7.82 -0.33
CA ILE A 627 5.71 6.71 0.55
C ILE A 627 6.57 5.52 0.12
N LEU A 628 7.30 4.91 1.05
CA LEU A 628 8.14 3.74 0.78
C LEU A 628 7.53 2.49 1.43
N PRO A 629 7.75 1.30 0.86
CA PRO A 629 7.45 0.04 1.54
C PRO A 629 8.07 -0.02 2.94
N GLY A 630 7.31 -0.54 3.90
CA GLY A 630 7.72 -0.66 5.31
C GLY A 630 7.33 0.53 6.21
N MET A 631 6.82 1.63 5.65
CA MET A 631 6.28 2.72 6.48
C MET A 631 5.02 2.27 7.24
N THR A 632 4.88 2.67 8.50
CA THR A 632 3.66 2.42 9.29
C THR A 632 2.62 3.50 9.02
N VAL A 633 1.35 3.09 9.02
CA VAL A 633 0.23 3.97 8.71
C VAL A 633 -0.96 3.69 9.62
N GLN A 634 -1.77 4.71 9.83
CA GLN A 634 -3.10 4.60 10.42
C GLN A 634 -4.15 4.80 9.33
N ALA A 635 -4.93 3.76 9.06
CA ALA A 635 -5.99 3.74 8.08
C ALA A 635 -7.35 3.89 8.75
N ASP A 636 -7.99 5.03 8.53
CA ASP A 636 -9.35 5.29 9.00
C ASP A 636 -10.35 4.86 7.92
N VAL A 637 -10.98 3.69 8.09
CA VAL A 637 -11.98 3.17 7.16
C VAL A 637 -13.34 3.81 7.45
N VAL A 638 -13.97 4.45 6.46
CA VAL A 638 -15.28 5.08 6.65
C VAL A 638 -16.37 4.01 6.57
N THR A 639 -16.95 3.65 7.71
CA THR A 639 -17.92 2.56 7.84
C THR A 639 -19.38 3.02 7.73
N GLY A 640 -19.65 4.31 7.89
CA GLY A 640 -20.99 4.89 7.71
C GLY A 640 -21.08 6.37 8.08
N GLU A 641 -22.28 6.92 8.03
CA GLU A 641 -22.60 8.28 8.48
C GLU A 641 -23.80 8.24 9.44
N LYS A 642 -23.69 8.95 10.56
CA LYS A 642 -24.74 9.07 11.58
C LYS A 642 -24.99 10.53 11.90
N THR A 643 -26.22 10.89 12.24
CA THR A 643 -26.52 12.26 12.65
C THR A 643 -26.12 12.48 14.11
N ILE A 644 -25.86 13.73 14.49
CA ILE A 644 -25.51 14.09 15.88
C ILE A 644 -26.59 13.62 16.85
N LEU A 645 -27.86 13.75 16.46
CA LEU A 645 -29.00 13.28 17.24
C LEU A 645 -28.98 11.75 17.44
N GLN A 646 -28.69 10.98 16.39
CA GLN A 646 -28.57 9.52 16.49
C GLN A 646 -27.41 9.09 17.39
N TYR A 647 -26.28 9.80 17.33
CA TYR A 647 -25.14 9.53 18.22
C TYR A 647 -25.49 9.78 19.68
N LEU A 648 -26.16 10.90 19.99
CA LEU A 648 -26.58 11.26 21.36
C LEU A 648 -27.68 10.34 21.92
N LEU A 649 -28.60 9.87 21.07
CA LEU A 649 -29.69 8.97 21.48
C LEU A 649 -29.28 7.49 21.55
N LYS A 650 -28.12 7.10 21.00
CA LYS A 650 -27.62 5.72 21.00
C LYS A 650 -27.58 5.08 22.41
N PRO A 651 -27.09 5.73 23.49
CA PRO A 651 -27.06 5.13 24.82
C PRO A 651 -28.46 4.86 25.38
N ILE A 652 -29.41 5.75 25.10
CA ILE A 652 -30.80 5.64 25.55
C ILE A 652 -31.50 4.51 24.80
N GLN A 653 -31.29 4.40 23.48
CA GLN A 653 -31.82 3.31 22.67
C GLN A 653 -31.23 1.95 23.08
N LEU A 654 -29.92 1.87 23.34
CA LEU A 654 -29.28 0.67 23.84
C LEU A 654 -29.84 0.26 25.21
N ALA A 655 -29.93 1.20 26.15
CA ALA A 655 -30.49 0.96 27.48
C ALA A 655 -31.96 0.52 27.41
N ALA A 656 -32.79 1.15 26.58
CA ALA A 656 -34.18 0.76 26.37
C ALA A 656 -34.30 -0.65 25.74
N SER A 657 -33.47 -0.95 24.72
CA SER A 657 -33.48 -2.26 24.06
C SER A 657 -32.96 -3.42 24.93
N GLN A 658 -32.06 -3.11 25.89
CA GLN A 658 -31.53 -4.09 26.85
C GLN A 658 -32.44 -4.24 28.09
N ALA A 659 -33.14 -3.18 28.51
CA ALA A 659 -34.05 -3.22 29.66
C ALA A 659 -35.29 -4.10 29.45
N PHE A 660 -35.69 -4.38 28.20
CA PHE A 660 -36.79 -5.29 27.88
C PHE A 660 -36.34 -6.72 27.52
N ARG A 661 -35.08 -7.07 27.84
CA ARG A 661 -34.58 -8.45 27.70
C ARG A 661 -34.06 -8.94 29.04
N GLU A 662 -34.89 -9.72 29.73
CA GLU A 662 -34.46 -10.53 30.87
C GLU A 662 -33.80 -11.82 30.35
N ARG A 663 -32.86 -12.37 31.12
CA ARG A 663 -32.08 -13.55 30.78
C ARG A 663 -32.63 -14.79 31.46
#